data_AF-A0A8H3G9C1-F1
#
_entry.id   AF-A0A8H3G9C1-F1
#
_cell.length_a   1.000
_cell.length_b   1.000
_cell.length_c   1.000
_cell.angle_alpha   90.00
_cell.angle_beta   90.00
_cell.angle_gamma   90.00
#
_symmetry.space_group_name_H-M   'P 1'
#
loop_
_entity.id
_entity.type
_entity.pdbx_description
1 polymer ?
#
loop_
_entity_poly.entity_id
_entity_poly.type
_entity_poly.pdbx_seq_one_letter_code
_entity_poly.pdbx_strand_id
1 'polypeptide(L)'
;MFLIDEISRPFRPEDIVEIHNSSETEHLLPGTICSKWDHVFEWDDNCVKASTLEGWRHHSDNLCDEALLETFPDLSSSTGIDLLDAIEQRAEQGPGAARNFIDHVKCIPPEGVKASDDQIRRGQAFFYAYSSPILAGLMHFSLAGGFASARITRVLHTVSYLVPGKSNKAGEYSITPATSDRTFKRLLETLQMVLDAMGGNTSLVERESKALRPGVHELAPGEEGWRSVVRVRLLHGVARRRIMERVRHPDGDIPGYDFNVDGYPINQEDLAATLSSFCSAPLFCLSRLGYYPSISEKEDYIALWRHIGYYMGVDPEILSRHFANLSINNKFLASTVASDDQIRRGQAFFYTYSSPILAGLMHFSLAGGFASARITRVLHAVSYLVPGKSSKAGEYAITPATSERTFKRLLETLQMVLDTMGGNTSLVEREGKAVRPGVHDLAPGEEGWRSVVRVRLLHGVARRRIMERVRHPEGGIPGYDFNADGYPINQEDLAATLSSFCSAPLICLTRLGYHPSVSEKEDYIALWRHIGYYMGVDPEILSRHFSSLSVNNKFLASTVAHLLENPDPEASRLPPPTMPILHAISHRPPFPSTFAYHCALTRFLVGDRLADHLQIPKTPLLEYYRLRTKLLLTKLPYYFGKVYRLRNWESRRVRISREGLSRVVRWQMGMRRTAFRPRLEDGEIAPGVEQSEAVVPNMVLGQAFMREYNFLIREMLGVIGGVVLSVLAMVNYYHDNKPCSSVHMPNPPSNIPKTQKAVVCPGPGQPWTVLNDVPVPIPRPHDVLIKVIAVGLCGGDGVLRAGGMPGLDYPIVAGHEIVGRIVGLGNEVESSSGTSIWKWTVGQRVGVGWNAGRCQKCYYCRSGNPQGCSMAHATALTRDGGLAEYTTAHFTALVPYPDELSSLQAPLLCAGLTCFNSLRHTRAKPGDSVLIIGCGGLGHVAIPLARAMGFRSIVLSRTEAKRKLAMELGAEAFIVSQVPTARNESDDPLVKEIIGIVDRPFGGSGPGGVNIVLQTAPEEETLRRVTGALAMDAEIILLSEPDSMKIDLPLMPFLIKRASIRGWTAGVPTDAHDTLRFCVQTGVRCIVETTTMENAEAAYTNMSKALFRTVVVIDGSEVEKERR
;
A
#
# COMPACT_ATOMS: atom_id res chain seq x y z
N MET A 1 24.55 12.73 -13.65
CA MET A 1 24.25 12.39 -12.24
C MET A 1 22.76 12.11 -12.07
N PHE A 2 22.42 10.87 -11.71
CA PHE A 2 21.08 10.41 -11.37
C PHE A 2 21.17 9.64 -10.05
N LEU A 3 20.42 10.04 -9.03
CA LEU A 3 20.36 9.28 -7.78
C LEU A 3 19.69 7.91 -8.04
N ILE A 4 20.32 6.83 -7.59
CA ILE A 4 19.70 5.48 -7.57
C ILE A 4 18.77 5.36 -6.36
N ASP A 5 19.18 5.96 -5.23
CA ASP A 5 18.51 5.92 -3.94
C ASP A 5 18.63 7.27 -3.22
N GLU A 6 17.91 7.46 -2.11
CA GLU A 6 18.15 8.62 -1.25
C GLU A 6 19.53 8.50 -0.57
N ILE A 7 20.24 9.63 -0.43
CA ILE A 7 21.57 9.71 0.20
C ILE A 7 21.40 10.33 1.59
N SER A 8 22.01 9.74 2.61
CA SER A 8 21.81 10.04 4.02
C SER A 8 22.19 11.47 4.43
N ARG A 9 23.08 12.10 3.65
CA ARG A 9 23.74 13.37 3.98
C ARG A 9 23.90 14.28 2.75
N PRO A 10 23.90 15.62 2.93
CA PRO A 10 24.36 16.54 1.90
C PRO A 10 25.82 16.23 1.49
N PHE A 11 26.12 16.42 0.21
CA PHE A 11 27.43 16.18 -0.38
C PHE A 11 27.68 17.14 -1.54
N ARG A 12 28.95 17.26 -1.92
CA ARG A 12 29.43 18.07 -3.04
C ARG A 12 29.89 17.18 -4.20
N PRO A 13 30.00 17.70 -5.44
CA PRO A 13 30.54 16.92 -6.57
C PRO A 13 31.97 16.39 -6.35
N GLU A 14 32.75 17.06 -5.49
CA GLU A 14 34.11 16.68 -5.08
C GLU A 14 34.17 15.55 -4.04
N ASP A 15 33.03 15.17 -3.42
CA ASP A 15 32.94 14.03 -2.48
C ASP A 15 32.68 12.68 -3.19
N ILE A 16 32.58 12.67 -4.53
CA ILE A 16 32.12 11.52 -5.32
C ILE A 16 33.30 10.67 -5.82
N VAL A 17 33.31 9.39 -5.46
CA VAL A 17 34.22 8.38 -6.02
C VAL A 17 33.61 7.79 -7.30
N GLU A 18 34.21 8.00 -8.48
CA GLU A 18 33.80 7.30 -9.69
C GLU A 18 34.40 5.88 -9.72
N ILE A 19 33.55 4.86 -9.83
CA ILE A 19 33.96 3.44 -9.83
C ILE A 19 34.31 3.05 -11.28
N HIS A 20 35.59 2.85 -11.57
CA HIS A 20 36.03 2.44 -12.90
C HIS A 20 35.92 0.93 -13.08
N ASN A 21 36.44 0.13 -12.15
CA ASN A 21 36.49 -1.34 -12.20
C ASN A 21 35.70 -1.96 -11.03
N SER A 22 35.23 -3.20 -11.17
CA SER A 22 34.42 -3.84 -10.11
C SER A 22 35.19 -4.10 -8.82
N SER A 23 36.48 -4.43 -8.91
CA SER A 23 37.38 -4.72 -7.78
C SER A 23 37.56 -3.53 -6.82
N GLU A 24 37.35 -2.29 -7.27
CA GLU A 24 37.37 -1.10 -6.41
C GLU A 24 36.32 -1.16 -5.29
N THR A 25 35.23 -1.92 -5.50
CA THR A 25 34.17 -2.11 -4.49
C THR A 25 34.61 -2.86 -3.23
N GLU A 26 35.71 -3.60 -3.28
CA GLU A 26 36.26 -4.31 -2.11
C GLU A 26 36.75 -3.36 -1.02
N HIS A 27 37.20 -2.16 -1.41
CA HIS A 27 37.86 -1.20 -0.52
C HIS A 27 36.98 0.01 -0.16
N LEU A 28 35.73 0.06 -0.66
CA LEU A 28 34.77 1.11 -0.30
C LEU A 28 34.32 0.99 1.16
N LEU A 29 34.21 2.13 1.83
CA LEU A 29 33.75 2.25 3.21
C LEU A 29 32.25 2.59 3.25
N PRO A 30 31.51 2.15 4.29
CA PRO A 30 30.15 2.63 4.53
C PRO A 30 30.10 4.15 4.63
N GLY A 31 29.16 4.78 3.91
CA GLY A 31 29.01 6.23 3.81
C GLY A 31 29.83 6.89 2.70
N THR A 32 30.64 6.16 1.92
CA THR A 32 31.28 6.68 0.69
C THR A 32 30.21 6.92 -0.38
N ILE A 33 30.28 8.07 -1.07
CA ILE A 33 29.36 8.40 -2.16
C ILE A 33 30.02 8.06 -3.49
N CYS A 34 29.38 7.19 -4.25
CA CYS A 34 29.92 6.55 -5.44
C CYS A 34 29.16 6.98 -6.70
N SER A 35 29.84 6.92 -7.85
CA SER A 35 29.25 7.14 -9.17
C SER A 35 29.67 6.05 -10.17
N LYS A 36 28.72 5.56 -10.97
CA LYS A 36 28.96 4.65 -12.10
C LYS A 36 28.03 5.03 -13.26
N TRP A 37 28.57 5.29 -14.45
CA TRP A 37 27.78 5.60 -15.66
C TRP A 37 26.72 6.71 -15.50
N ASP A 38 27.07 7.83 -14.85
CA ASP A 38 26.17 8.92 -14.38
C ASP A 38 25.23 8.57 -13.21
N HIS A 39 25.11 7.31 -12.78
CA HIS A 39 24.30 6.92 -11.62
C HIS A 39 25.08 7.12 -10.31
N VAL A 40 24.44 7.71 -9.29
CA VAL A 40 25.08 8.11 -8.02
C VAL A 40 24.35 7.48 -6.84
N PHE A 41 25.10 6.94 -5.89
CA PHE A 41 24.58 6.23 -4.73
C PHE A 41 25.57 6.25 -3.56
N GLU A 42 25.06 6.11 -2.34
CA GLU A 42 25.87 5.94 -1.14
C GLU A 42 26.10 4.44 -0.86
N TRP A 43 27.35 4.05 -0.62
CA TRP A 43 27.78 2.69 -0.30
C TRP A 43 27.53 2.36 1.17
N ASP A 44 26.97 1.18 1.47
CA ASP A 44 26.65 0.72 2.82
C ASP A 44 26.66 -0.82 2.92
N ASP A 45 26.27 -1.38 4.07
CA ASP A 45 26.22 -2.85 4.31
C ASP A 45 25.12 -3.58 3.51
N ASN A 46 24.29 -2.85 2.74
CA ASN A 46 23.29 -3.40 1.83
C ASN A 46 23.82 -3.52 0.39
N CYS A 47 24.88 -2.78 0.04
CA CYS A 47 25.69 -3.02 -1.15
C CYS A 47 26.41 -4.38 -1.06
N VAL A 48 26.74 -4.94 -2.22
CA VAL A 48 27.43 -6.23 -2.34
C VAL A 48 28.78 -6.01 -3.03
N LYS A 49 29.83 -6.62 -2.48
CA LYS A 49 31.20 -6.54 -3.00
C LYS A 49 31.43 -7.53 -4.14
N ALA A 50 32.37 -7.24 -5.04
CA ALA A 50 32.70 -8.06 -6.21
C ALA A 50 32.92 -9.54 -5.86
N SER A 51 33.73 -9.85 -4.85
CA SER A 51 34.02 -11.22 -4.37
C SER A 51 32.78 -12.03 -3.98
N THR A 52 31.72 -11.37 -3.50
CA THR A 52 30.45 -12.03 -3.14
C THR A 52 29.61 -12.33 -4.38
N LEU A 53 29.57 -11.40 -5.35
CA LEU A 53 28.91 -11.61 -6.64
C LEU A 53 29.64 -12.68 -7.48
N GLU A 54 30.98 -12.71 -7.42
CA GLU A 54 31.83 -13.76 -7.98
C GLU A 54 31.51 -15.14 -7.43
N GLY A 55 31.37 -15.26 -6.10
CA GLY A 55 30.94 -16.51 -5.46
C GLY A 55 29.60 -17.03 -6.01
N TRP A 56 28.66 -16.14 -6.35
CA TRP A 56 27.37 -16.52 -6.93
C TRP A 56 27.45 -16.97 -8.40
N ARG A 57 28.53 -16.67 -9.14
CA ARG A 57 28.74 -17.17 -10.52
C ARG A 57 28.86 -18.70 -10.57
N HIS A 58 29.37 -19.32 -9.51
CA HIS A 58 29.55 -20.76 -9.38
C HIS A 58 28.34 -21.48 -8.75
N HIS A 59 27.29 -20.74 -8.41
CA HIS A 59 26.02 -21.30 -7.95
C HIS A 59 24.99 -21.14 -9.07
N SER A 60 24.52 -22.24 -9.64
CA SER A 60 23.34 -22.20 -10.49
C SER A 60 22.07 -22.11 -9.62
N ASP A 61 20.92 -22.03 -10.28
CA ASP A 61 19.75 -22.67 -9.70
C ASP A 61 19.97 -24.19 -9.72
N ASN A 62 20.81 -24.69 -8.80
CA ASN A 62 21.17 -26.11 -8.63
C ASN A 62 19.94 -26.99 -8.43
N LEU A 63 18.80 -26.35 -8.16
CA LEU A 63 17.51 -26.97 -8.10
C LEU A 63 16.53 -26.67 -9.23
N CYS A 64 17.01 -26.17 -10.34
CA CYS A 64 16.69 -26.85 -11.55
C CYS A 64 17.35 -28.28 -11.58
N ASP A 65 18.50 -28.62 -10.96
CA ASP A 65 19.64 -29.34 -11.62
C ASP A 65 20.11 -30.87 -11.49
N GLU A 66 19.52 -31.93 -10.87
CA GLU A 66 19.88 -33.38 -11.17
C GLU A 66 19.37 -33.84 -12.54
N ALA A 67 18.07 -33.75 -12.78
CA ALA A 67 17.63 -32.92 -13.89
C ALA A 67 16.54 -33.21 -14.97
N LEU A 68 16.70 -32.58 -16.14
CA LEU A 68 15.95 -33.01 -17.31
C LEU A 68 16.37 -34.48 -17.65
N LEU A 69 17.29 -35.13 -16.89
CA LEU A 69 17.83 -36.50 -16.89
C LEU A 69 16.80 -37.54 -16.52
N GLU A 70 15.78 -37.22 -15.70
CA GLU A 70 14.75 -38.22 -15.37
C GLU A 70 13.49 -38.06 -16.23
N THR A 71 13.46 -37.08 -17.13
CA THR A 71 12.41 -36.88 -18.15
C THR A 71 12.94 -37.10 -19.58
N PHE A 72 14.06 -36.47 -19.91
CA PHE A 72 14.71 -36.26 -21.22
C PHE A 72 16.26 -36.44 -21.16
N PRO A 73 16.82 -37.63 -20.82
CA PRO A 73 18.28 -37.85 -20.78
C PRO A 73 19.10 -37.26 -21.96
N ASP A 74 18.52 -37.28 -23.16
CA ASP A 74 19.02 -36.60 -24.35
C ASP A 74 18.34 -35.23 -24.54
N LEU A 75 19.15 -34.19 -24.83
CA LEU A 75 18.72 -32.82 -25.08
C LEU A 75 17.69 -32.76 -26.22
N SER A 76 17.89 -33.55 -27.26
CA SER A 76 17.02 -33.54 -28.44
C SER A 76 15.56 -33.78 -28.05
N SER A 77 15.34 -34.71 -27.11
CA SER A 77 14.02 -35.15 -26.65
C SER A 77 13.22 -34.10 -25.86
N SER A 78 13.84 -33.01 -25.40
CA SER A 78 13.13 -31.87 -24.77
C SER A 78 12.52 -30.89 -25.78
N THR A 79 12.80 -31.04 -27.08
CA THR A 79 12.46 -30.04 -28.11
C THR A 79 10.99 -30.10 -28.52
N GLY A 80 10.30 -28.96 -28.49
CA GLY A 80 8.88 -28.86 -28.86
C GLY A 80 7.87 -29.38 -27.82
N ILE A 81 8.31 -29.77 -26.62
CA ILE A 81 7.47 -30.32 -25.56
C ILE A 81 7.19 -29.25 -24.49
N ASP A 82 5.98 -29.23 -23.90
CA ASP A 82 5.73 -28.44 -22.68
C ASP A 82 6.37 -29.20 -21.52
N LEU A 83 7.48 -28.64 -21.03
CA LEU A 83 8.32 -29.29 -20.04
C LEU A 83 7.56 -29.50 -18.73
N LEU A 84 6.76 -28.53 -18.28
CA LEU A 84 6.01 -28.64 -17.03
C LEU A 84 5.00 -29.80 -17.04
N ASP A 85 4.30 -30.00 -18.14
CA ASP A 85 3.28 -31.04 -18.21
C ASP A 85 3.93 -32.45 -18.33
N ALA A 86 5.07 -32.56 -19.04
CA ALA A 86 5.92 -33.75 -19.03
C ALA A 86 6.59 -33.98 -17.66
N ILE A 87 6.74 -32.93 -16.86
CA ILE A 87 7.19 -33.00 -15.48
C ILE A 87 6.12 -33.61 -14.59
N GLU A 88 4.92 -33.02 -14.57
CA GLU A 88 3.79 -33.50 -13.78
C GLU A 88 3.54 -35.00 -14.00
N GLN A 89 3.48 -35.45 -15.26
CA GLN A 89 3.28 -36.86 -15.62
C GLN A 89 4.39 -37.82 -15.15
N ARG A 90 5.66 -37.40 -15.25
CA ARG A 90 6.81 -38.24 -14.88
C ARG A 90 7.04 -38.23 -13.36
N ALA A 91 6.42 -37.30 -12.64
CA ALA A 91 6.40 -37.26 -11.19
C ALA A 91 5.36 -38.16 -10.52
N GLU A 92 4.29 -38.49 -11.22
CA GLU A 92 3.30 -39.46 -10.75
C GLU A 92 3.85 -40.90 -10.71
N GLN A 93 5.00 -41.15 -11.35
CA GLN A 93 5.59 -42.48 -11.56
C GLN A 93 6.42 -43.02 -10.36
N GLY A 94 6.30 -42.42 -9.17
CA GLY A 94 6.97 -42.86 -7.93
C GLY A 94 8.08 -41.90 -7.46
N PRO A 95 8.76 -42.17 -6.31
CA PRO A 95 9.70 -41.26 -5.62
C PRO A 95 11.06 -41.12 -6.33
N GLY A 96 11.01 -41.04 -7.66
CA GLY A 96 12.13 -40.73 -8.49
C GLY A 96 12.72 -39.38 -8.10
N ALA A 97 13.94 -39.15 -8.57
CA ALA A 97 14.33 -37.76 -8.72
C ALA A 97 13.51 -37.13 -9.87
N ALA A 98 12.58 -37.87 -10.47
CA ALA A 98 11.41 -37.46 -11.25
C ALA A 98 10.12 -37.09 -10.47
N ARG A 99 9.89 -37.46 -9.20
CA ARG A 99 8.68 -37.01 -8.46
C ARG A 99 8.88 -35.69 -7.81
N ASN A 100 10.01 -35.62 -7.15
CA ASN A 100 10.27 -34.67 -6.11
C ASN A 100 10.51 -33.26 -6.69
N PHE A 101 9.93 -32.86 -7.82
CA PHE A 101 9.54 -31.48 -8.14
C PHE A 101 8.17 -31.54 -8.80
N ILE A 102 7.19 -31.90 -7.94
CA ILE A 102 5.73 -31.67 -7.96
C ILE A 102 5.15 -31.25 -6.56
N ASP A 103 6.00 -31.03 -5.53
CA ASP A 103 5.73 -30.53 -4.15
C ASP A 103 6.20 -29.05 -3.69
N HIS A 104 7.47 -28.70 -3.35
CA HIS A 104 8.17 -27.38 -3.06
C HIS A 104 7.68 -26.07 -3.53
N VAL A 105 6.83 -26.03 -4.52
CA VAL A 105 6.24 -24.77 -4.90
C VAL A 105 4.86 -24.61 -4.19
N LYS A 106 4.71 -25.05 -2.89
CA LYS A 106 3.42 -25.35 -2.13
C LYS A 106 3.21 -25.53 -0.50
N CYS A 107 3.94 -25.13 0.61
CA CYS A 107 3.78 -25.76 2.03
C CYS A 107 4.24 -25.19 3.43
N ILE A 108 3.97 -25.91 4.58
CA ILE A 108 4.18 -25.60 6.05
C ILE A 108 4.73 -26.79 7.05
N PRO A 109 5.76 -26.94 8.00
CA PRO A 109 6.88 -26.58 8.87
C PRO A 109 6.74 -27.37 10.52
N PRO A 110 7.64 -27.69 11.61
CA PRO A 110 7.44 -28.39 12.99
C PRO A 110 6.94 -27.84 14.37
N GLU A 111 6.17 -28.67 15.13
CA GLU A 111 5.68 -28.54 16.56
C GLU A 111 6.68 -28.64 17.71
N GLY A 112 6.46 -27.81 18.76
CA GLY A 112 7.06 -28.08 20.06
C GLY A 112 6.57 -27.40 21.35
N VAL A 113 5.35 -26.94 21.61
CA VAL A 113 4.81 -25.70 21.03
C VAL A 113 4.05 -25.97 19.72
N LYS A 114 2.87 -26.59 19.81
CA LYS A 114 2.07 -27.04 18.65
C LYS A 114 0.99 -26.04 18.21
N ALA A 115 0.21 -26.42 17.18
CA ALA A 115 -1.15 -25.93 16.95
C ALA A 115 -2.12 -27.01 17.42
N SER A 116 -2.97 -26.65 18.38
CA SER A 116 -4.22 -27.38 18.64
C SER A 116 -5.09 -27.39 17.37
N ASP A 117 -6.00 -28.35 17.23
CA ASP A 117 -6.89 -28.52 16.06
C ASP A 117 -7.53 -27.21 15.55
N ASP A 118 -7.90 -26.34 16.49
CA ASP A 118 -8.52 -25.05 16.17
C ASP A 118 -7.50 -24.00 15.70
N GLN A 119 -6.24 -24.09 16.12
CA GLN A 119 -5.09 -23.35 15.57
C GLN A 119 -4.56 -23.98 14.27
N ILE A 120 -4.73 -25.29 14.06
CA ILE A 120 -4.49 -25.93 12.75
C ILE A 120 -5.48 -25.31 11.78
N ARG A 121 -6.77 -25.41 12.08
CA ARG A 121 -7.85 -24.84 11.27
C ARG A 121 -7.71 -23.33 11.05
N ARG A 122 -7.27 -22.56 12.05
CA ARG A 122 -7.03 -21.10 11.89
C ARG A 122 -5.71 -20.78 11.19
N GLY A 123 -4.64 -21.54 11.39
CA GLY A 123 -3.36 -21.40 10.68
C GLY A 123 -3.46 -21.82 9.22
N GLN A 124 -4.27 -22.85 8.92
CA GLN A 124 -4.64 -23.27 7.56
C GLN A 124 -5.55 -22.22 6.92
N ALA A 125 -6.55 -21.70 7.65
CA ALA A 125 -7.39 -20.60 7.14
C ALA A 125 -6.58 -19.30 6.93
N PHE A 126 -5.59 -19.02 7.78
CA PHE A 126 -4.62 -17.94 7.59
C PHE A 126 -3.75 -18.21 6.37
N PHE A 127 -3.25 -19.45 6.20
CA PHE A 127 -2.55 -19.84 4.98
C PHE A 127 -3.43 -19.70 3.73
N TYR A 128 -4.72 -20.04 3.76
CA TYR A 128 -5.59 -19.88 2.59
C TYR A 128 -6.15 -18.45 2.41
N ALA A 129 -6.08 -17.59 3.44
CA ALA A 129 -6.32 -16.15 3.35
C ALA A 129 -5.05 -15.36 2.94
N TYR A 130 -3.89 -16.01 3.05
CA TYR A 130 -2.56 -15.54 2.67
C TYR A 130 -1.79 -16.71 2.02
N SER A 131 -2.23 -17.21 0.85
CA SER A 131 -1.70 -18.43 0.20
C SER A 131 -0.59 -18.20 -0.82
N SER A 132 -0.90 -17.57 -1.97
CA SER A 132 0.07 -17.01 -2.93
C SER A 132 1.31 -16.38 -2.29
N PRO A 133 1.21 -15.58 -1.21
CA PRO A 133 2.36 -15.01 -0.54
C PRO A 133 3.24 -16.01 0.15
N ILE A 134 2.61 -16.80 1.02
CA ILE A 134 3.26 -17.63 2.00
C ILE A 134 4.10 -18.63 1.21
N LEU A 135 3.55 -19.14 0.10
CA LEU A 135 4.20 -19.93 -0.96
C LEU A 135 5.42 -19.33 -1.67
N ALA A 136 5.73 -18.04 -1.53
CA ALA A 136 6.70 -17.35 -2.39
C ALA A 136 7.74 -16.50 -1.66
N GLY A 137 7.81 -16.61 -0.35
CA GLY A 137 9.11 -16.96 0.20
C GLY A 137 9.18 -18.40 0.69
N LEU A 138 8.08 -19.18 0.60
CA LEU A 138 8.10 -20.64 0.66
C LEU A 138 8.35 -21.36 -0.69
N MET A 139 8.94 -20.74 -1.78
CA MET A 139 11.44 -20.97 -3.25
C MET A 139 12.77 -20.05 -2.97
N HIS A 140 12.74 -18.73 -3.30
CA HIS A 140 13.26 -17.42 -2.79
C HIS A 140 13.36 -17.06 -1.28
N PHE A 141 13.09 -17.93 -0.28
CA PHE A 141 13.54 -17.66 1.12
C PHE A 141 13.72 -18.91 1.96
N SER A 142 12.87 -19.91 1.77
CA SER A 142 12.92 -21.10 2.61
C SER A 142 13.90 -22.19 2.20
N LEU A 143 14.27 -22.27 0.91
CA LEU A 143 14.58 -23.62 0.41
C LEU A 143 15.49 -23.76 -0.80
N ALA A 144 15.42 -22.92 -1.84
CA ALA A 144 16.44 -22.94 -2.91
C ALA A 144 17.79 -22.32 -2.46
N GLY A 145 18.04 -22.28 -1.13
CA GLY A 145 18.99 -21.40 -0.47
C GLY A 145 18.91 -21.36 1.06
N GLY A 146 17.75 -21.66 1.65
CA GLY A 146 17.70 -22.22 3.02
C GLY A 146 18.47 -23.56 3.13
N PHE A 147 18.81 -24.15 1.97
CA PHE A 147 19.72 -25.27 1.79
C PHE A 147 21.11 -24.90 1.21
N ALA A 148 21.40 -23.64 0.88
CA ALA A 148 22.69 -23.24 0.29
C ALA A 148 23.83 -23.15 1.32
N SER A 149 23.52 -23.24 2.62
CA SER A 149 24.50 -23.48 3.69
C SER A 149 25.54 -24.51 3.22
N ALA A 150 26.82 -24.14 3.26
CA ALA A 150 27.89 -24.94 2.65
C ALA A 150 27.91 -26.40 3.14
N ARG A 151 27.53 -26.62 4.40
CA ARG A 151 27.33 -27.96 5.00
C ARG A 151 26.22 -28.74 4.31
N ILE A 152 25.04 -28.13 4.13
CA ILE A 152 23.87 -28.74 3.48
C ILE A 152 24.15 -29.00 2.00
N THR A 153 24.79 -28.07 1.29
CA THR A 153 25.21 -28.26 -0.11
C THR A 153 26.11 -29.49 -0.29
N ARG A 154 27.13 -29.69 0.56
CA ARG A 154 27.98 -30.90 0.53
C ARG A 154 27.20 -32.20 0.80
N VAL A 155 26.22 -32.15 1.70
CA VAL A 155 25.31 -33.27 2.00
C VAL A 155 24.51 -33.66 0.76
N LEU A 156 23.87 -32.70 0.10
CA LEU A 156 22.95 -32.95 -1.03
C LEU A 156 23.68 -33.48 -2.28
N HIS A 157 24.88 -32.96 -2.58
CA HIS A 157 25.80 -33.55 -3.59
C HIS A 157 26.09 -35.03 -3.33
N THR A 158 26.42 -35.39 -2.09
CA THR A 158 26.89 -36.74 -1.75
C THR A 158 25.82 -37.80 -1.93
N VAL A 159 24.56 -37.47 -1.61
CA VAL A 159 23.43 -38.40 -1.79
C VAL A 159 22.87 -38.41 -3.20
N SER A 160 23.22 -37.40 -4.01
CA SER A 160 22.66 -37.14 -5.34
C SER A 160 21.13 -37.19 -5.30
N TYR A 161 20.60 -36.49 -4.29
CA TYR A 161 19.19 -36.32 -3.99
C TYR A 161 18.75 -34.88 -4.25
N LEU A 162 19.60 -33.86 -4.11
CA LEU A 162 19.29 -32.48 -4.50
C LEU A 162 20.48 -31.74 -5.16
N VAL A 163 21.54 -32.44 -5.57
CA VAL A 163 22.58 -31.92 -6.50
C VAL A 163 23.24 -33.10 -7.27
N PRO A 164 23.45 -33.05 -8.60
CA PRO A 164 23.85 -34.24 -9.38
C PRO A 164 25.17 -34.86 -8.94
N GLY A 165 25.22 -36.19 -9.00
CA GLY A 165 26.47 -36.96 -8.82
C GLY A 165 27.39 -36.80 -10.03
N LYS A 166 28.71 -36.73 -9.78
CA LYS A 166 29.75 -36.61 -10.81
C LYS A 166 29.63 -37.74 -11.84
N SER A 167 29.48 -37.40 -13.13
CA SER A 167 29.26 -38.37 -14.20
C SER A 167 30.56 -39.04 -14.71
N ASN A 168 31.71 -38.40 -14.56
CA ASN A 168 33.05 -39.02 -14.52
C ASN A 168 34.15 -38.01 -14.10
N LYS A 169 35.43 -38.44 -14.15
CA LYS A 169 36.62 -37.85 -13.49
C LYS A 169 36.90 -36.33 -13.58
N ALA A 170 36.24 -35.56 -14.46
CA ALA A 170 36.52 -34.12 -14.65
C ALA A 170 35.78 -33.17 -13.67
N GLY A 171 34.85 -33.69 -12.85
CA GLY A 171 34.32 -32.96 -11.69
C GLY A 171 33.24 -31.88 -11.93
N GLU A 172 33.04 -31.40 -13.15
CA GLU A 172 31.98 -30.43 -13.48
C GLU A 172 30.56 -30.97 -13.22
N TYR A 173 29.76 -30.20 -12.46
CA TYR A 173 28.32 -30.39 -12.40
C TYR A 173 27.69 -29.80 -13.65
N SER A 174 27.49 -30.64 -14.66
CA SER A 174 26.77 -30.23 -15.87
C SER A 174 25.35 -29.84 -15.48
N ILE A 175 24.83 -28.76 -16.05
CA ILE A 175 23.47 -28.23 -15.79
C ILE A 175 22.76 -27.99 -17.12
N THR A 176 21.63 -28.64 -17.38
CA THR A 176 21.28 -29.00 -18.77
C THR A 176 19.79 -29.38 -19.09
N PRO A 177 19.33 -29.64 -20.35
CA PRO A 177 18.27 -30.63 -20.58
C PRO A 177 18.61 -32.09 -20.29
N ALA A 178 19.70 -32.34 -19.59
CA ALA A 178 19.98 -33.44 -18.66
C ALA A 178 19.78 -33.04 -17.17
N THR A 179 20.00 -31.79 -16.82
CA THR A 179 20.22 -31.27 -15.48
C THR A 179 19.39 -29.98 -15.27
N SER A 180 18.06 -29.94 -15.61
CA SER A 180 17.03 -28.97 -15.08
C SER A 180 15.49 -29.37 -14.81
N ASP A 181 15.00 -30.62 -15.00
CA ASP A 181 13.76 -31.28 -14.42
C ASP A 181 13.95 -32.46 -13.35
N ARG A 182 15.01 -32.64 -12.56
CA ARG A 182 15.21 -33.79 -11.60
C ARG A 182 15.82 -33.41 -10.26
N THR A 183 16.15 -32.13 -10.15
CA THR A 183 16.25 -31.38 -8.90
C THR A 183 15.17 -30.33 -8.92
N PHE A 184 14.76 -29.88 -10.11
CA PHE A 184 13.34 -29.71 -10.42
C PHE A 184 12.63 -30.93 -10.98
N LYS A 185 13.05 -32.07 -10.44
CA LYS A 185 12.21 -33.06 -9.76
C LYS A 185 12.84 -33.57 -8.42
N ARG A 186 13.56 -32.74 -7.62
CA ARG A 186 13.97 -32.99 -6.20
C ARG A 186 13.71 -31.95 -5.04
N LEU A 187 13.55 -30.61 -5.16
CA LEU A 187 13.03 -29.85 -3.95
C LEU A 187 11.56 -30.15 -3.81
N LEU A 188 10.79 -30.15 -4.91
CA LEU A 188 9.33 -30.36 -4.94
C LEU A 188 9.01 -31.87 -4.69
N GLU A 189 9.59 -32.50 -3.62
CA GLU A 189 8.84 -33.36 -2.68
C GLU A 189 8.49 -32.67 -1.36
N THR A 190 9.24 -31.65 -0.93
CA THR A 190 9.19 -31.14 0.44
C THR A 190 7.92 -30.32 0.77
N LEU A 191 6.83 -30.35 -0.02
CA LEU A 191 5.83 -29.26 0.04
C LEU A 191 4.38 -29.43 -0.57
N GLN A 192 4.07 -30.14 -1.66
CA GLN A 192 2.81 -30.91 -1.74
C GLN A 192 2.79 -31.90 -0.56
N MET A 193 3.95 -32.39 -0.08
CA MET A 193 4.14 -32.91 1.29
C MET A 193 3.41 -32.12 2.38
N VAL A 194 3.06 -30.84 2.14
CA VAL A 194 2.08 -30.12 2.95
C VAL A 194 0.93 -29.38 2.21
N LEU A 195 0.72 -29.41 0.89
CA LEU A 195 -0.70 -29.24 0.45
C LEU A 195 -1.56 -30.37 1.05
N ASP A 196 -0.98 -31.57 1.08
CA ASP A 196 -1.49 -32.74 1.79
C ASP A 196 -1.72 -32.45 3.29
N ALA A 197 -0.89 -31.60 3.90
CA ALA A 197 -0.85 -31.36 5.34
C ALA A 197 -1.45 -30.00 5.78
N MET A 198 -1.80 -29.12 4.83
CA MET A 198 -2.60 -27.89 5.03
C MET A 198 -4.10 -28.09 4.87
N GLY A 199 -4.56 -29.28 4.46
CA GLY A 199 -5.97 -29.56 4.25
C GLY A 199 -6.45 -29.38 2.79
N GLY A 200 -5.51 -29.50 1.83
CA GLY A 200 -5.72 -29.14 0.43
C GLY A 200 -6.37 -30.22 -0.45
N ASN A 201 -6.19 -31.50 -0.14
CA ASN A 201 -6.53 -32.58 -1.10
C ASN A 201 -7.97 -33.11 -0.96
N THR A 202 -8.61 -32.99 0.21
CA THR A 202 -9.93 -33.62 0.42
C THR A 202 -11.06 -32.89 -0.33
N SER A 203 -11.79 -33.64 -1.17
CA SER A 203 -12.88 -33.08 -1.99
C SER A 203 -14.10 -32.63 -1.17
N LEU A 204 -14.85 -31.65 -1.69
CA LEU A 204 -16.09 -31.17 -1.04
C LEU A 204 -17.18 -32.26 -0.95
N VAL A 205 -17.29 -33.11 -1.97
CA VAL A 205 -18.30 -34.17 -2.04
C VAL A 205 -18.02 -35.28 -1.01
N GLU A 206 -16.75 -35.63 -0.80
CA GLU A 206 -16.39 -36.59 0.24
C GLU A 206 -16.59 -36.04 1.66
N ARG A 207 -16.29 -34.75 1.87
CA ARG A 207 -16.51 -34.05 3.15
C ARG A 207 -17.97 -34.14 3.60
N GLU A 208 -18.92 -33.98 2.68
CA GLU A 208 -20.36 -34.18 2.96
C GLU A 208 -20.71 -35.65 3.21
N SER A 209 -20.16 -36.58 2.41
CA SER A 209 -20.47 -38.03 2.52
C SER A 209 -20.01 -38.71 3.82
N LYS A 210 -18.96 -38.18 4.48
CA LYS A 210 -18.30 -38.80 5.64
C LYS A 210 -18.56 -38.05 6.97
N ALA A 211 -19.33 -36.96 6.95
CA ALA A 211 -19.62 -36.10 8.12
C ALA A 211 -18.38 -35.59 8.89
N LEU A 212 -17.27 -35.33 8.18
CA LEU A 212 -15.99 -34.91 8.75
C LEU A 212 -15.88 -33.39 8.96
N ARG A 213 -15.12 -32.96 9.98
CA ARG A 213 -14.87 -31.53 10.26
C ARG A 213 -13.72 -31.00 9.38
N PRO A 214 -13.82 -29.79 8.78
CA PRO A 214 -12.81 -29.29 7.84
C PRO A 214 -11.41 -29.06 8.45
N GLY A 215 -10.36 -29.36 7.66
CA GLY A 215 -8.96 -28.98 7.89
C GLY A 215 -8.17 -29.85 8.87
N VAL A 216 -8.78 -30.26 9.98
CA VAL A 216 -8.10 -30.93 11.10
C VAL A 216 -7.66 -32.37 10.76
N HIS A 217 -8.47 -33.11 9.99
CA HIS A 217 -8.27 -34.55 9.78
C HIS A 217 -6.97 -34.88 9.01
N GLU A 218 -6.55 -34.03 8.08
CA GLU A 218 -5.52 -34.37 7.07
C GLU A 218 -4.10 -34.50 7.68
N LEU A 219 -3.92 -34.05 8.94
CA LEU A 219 -2.71 -34.22 9.76
C LEU A 219 -2.76 -35.40 10.74
N ALA A 220 -3.87 -36.13 10.84
CA ALA A 220 -4.02 -37.23 11.78
C ALA A 220 -3.12 -38.43 11.41
N PRO A 221 -2.60 -39.22 12.37
CA PRO A 221 -1.77 -40.38 12.09
C PRO A 221 -2.46 -41.41 11.18
N GLY A 222 -1.97 -41.52 9.95
CA GLY A 222 -2.53 -42.38 8.91
C GLY A 222 -3.19 -41.63 7.74
N GLU A 223 -3.40 -40.32 7.84
CA GLU A 223 -3.99 -39.50 6.78
C GLU A 223 -2.91 -38.94 5.83
N GLU A 224 -3.32 -38.34 4.70
CA GLU A 224 -2.40 -38.05 3.60
C GLU A 224 -1.28 -37.06 3.97
N GLY A 225 -1.60 -35.95 4.65
CA GLY A 225 -0.61 -34.99 5.14
C GLY A 225 0.39 -35.63 6.10
N TRP A 226 -0.09 -36.37 7.09
CA TRP A 226 0.80 -37.10 8.00
C TRP A 226 1.72 -38.09 7.27
N ARG A 227 1.17 -38.85 6.29
CA ARG A 227 1.95 -39.80 5.48
C ARG A 227 3.02 -39.11 4.63
N SER A 228 2.71 -37.96 4.04
CA SER A 228 3.63 -37.20 3.22
C SER A 228 4.79 -36.63 4.05
N VAL A 229 4.51 -36.08 5.23
CA VAL A 229 5.53 -35.53 6.15
C VAL A 229 6.45 -36.65 6.69
N VAL A 230 5.87 -37.80 7.07
CA VAL A 230 6.64 -38.98 7.51
C VAL A 230 7.50 -39.57 6.39
N ARG A 231 7.06 -39.50 5.13
CA ARG A 231 7.86 -39.93 3.95
C ARG A 231 9.17 -39.14 3.84
N VAL A 232 9.12 -37.82 3.99
CA VAL A 232 10.33 -36.97 3.94
C VAL A 232 11.29 -37.26 5.10
N ARG A 233 10.78 -37.52 6.32
CA ARG A 233 11.61 -37.98 7.46
C ARG A 233 12.38 -39.26 7.16
N LEU A 234 11.75 -40.21 6.48
CA LEU A 234 12.39 -41.48 6.12
C LEU A 234 13.41 -41.30 4.99
N LEU A 235 13.14 -40.43 4.01
CA LEU A 235 14.10 -40.08 2.96
C LEU A 235 15.34 -39.36 3.51
N HIS A 236 15.19 -38.47 4.50
CA HIS A 236 16.33 -37.90 5.24
C HIS A 236 17.18 -38.99 5.94
N GLY A 237 16.55 -40.05 6.45
CA GLY A 237 17.25 -41.20 7.03
C GLY A 237 18.07 -42.00 6.00
N VAL A 238 17.50 -42.27 4.82
CA VAL A 238 18.19 -42.95 3.71
C VAL A 238 19.33 -42.09 3.14
N ALA A 239 19.11 -40.79 3.02
CA ALA A 239 20.12 -39.81 2.62
C ALA A 239 21.33 -39.84 3.59
N ARG A 240 21.08 -39.63 4.89
CA ARG A 240 22.12 -39.65 5.94
C ARG A 240 22.96 -40.94 5.89
N ARG A 241 22.31 -42.08 5.69
CA ARG A 241 22.98 -43.39 5.61
C ARG A 241 23.95 -43.50 4.43
N ARG A 242 23.56 -43.09 3.22
CA ARG A 242 24.41 -43.18 2.02
C ARG A 242 25.67 -42.32 2.08
N ILE A 243 25.64 -41.21 2.83
CA ILE A 243 26.83 -40.38 3.10
C ILE A 243 27.82 -41.15 3.98
N MET A 244 27.34 -41.64 5.12
CA MET A 244 28.15 -42.36 6.11
C MET A 244 28.73 -43.67 5.57
N GLU A 245 28.13 -44.26 4.54
CA GLU A 245 28.65 -45.44 3.82
C GLU A 245 29.73 -45.06 2.77
N ARG A 246 29.64 -43.89 2.11
CA ARG A 246 30.66 -43.42 1.15
C ARG A 246 31.95 -42.95 1.81
N VAL A 247 31.86 -42.18 2.90
CA VAL A 247 33.02 -41.67 3.69
C VAL A 247 33.92 -42.80 4.25
N ARG A 248 33.42 -44.05 4.28
CA ARG A 248 34.14 -45.21 4.82
C ARG A 248 34.82 -46.10 3.76
N HIS A 249 34.76 -45.74 2.48
CA HIS A 249 35.33 -46.56 1.40
C HIS A 249 36.78 -46.13 1.08
N PRO A 250 37.73 -47.05 0.81
CA PRO A 250 39.15 -46.68 0.64
C PRO A 250 39.45 -45.66 -0.48
N ASP A 251 38.80 -45.81 -1.64
CA ASP A 251 38.86 -44.85 -2.76
C ASP A 251 37.74 -43.78 -2.70
N GLY A 252 37.03 -43.69 -1.58
CA GLY A 252 35.77 -42.98 -1.40
C GLY A 252 35.90 -41.53 -0.93
N ASP A 253 36.81 -40.76 -1.52
CA ASP A 253 36.98 -39.35 -1.15
C ASP A 253 35.73 -38.50 -1.43
N ILE A 254 35.38 -37.62 -0.49
CA ILE A 254 34.33 -36.61 -0.60
C ILE A 254 35.01 -35.25 -0.47
N PRO A 255 35.44 -34.62 -1.59
CA PRO A 255 36.29 -33.45 -1.55
C PRO A 255 35.65 -32.30 -0.75
N GLY A 256 36.26 -31.96 0.38
CA GLY A 256 35.88 -30.84 1.23
C GLY A 256 34.85 -31.13 2.33
N TYR A 257 34.49 -32.39 2.64
CA TYR A 257 33.68 -32.73 3.83
C TYR A 257 34.57 -33.26 4.97
N ASP A 258 34.98 -32.40 5.90
CA ASP A 258 35.70 -32.82 7.12
C ASP A 258 34.71 -33.13 8.24
N PHE A 259 34.64 -34.38 8.66
CA PHE A 259 33.76 -34.83 9.75
C PHE A 259 34.02 -34.12 11.08
N ASN A 260 35.22 -33.60 11.32
CA ASN A 260 35.59 -32.89 12.55
C ASN A 260 35.16 -31.41 12.55
N VAL A 261 34.86 -30.85 11.37
CA VAL A 261 34.41 -29.46 11.18
C VAL A 261 32.91 -29.41 10.86
N ASP A 262 32.42 -30.32 10.01
CA ASP A 262 31.03 -30.37 9.55
C ASP A 262 30.12 -31.24 10.43
N GLY A 263 30.67 -32.28 11.08
CA GLY A 263 29.92 -33.20 11.93
C GLY A 263 28.98 -34.16 11.16
N TYR A 264 27.91 -34.60 11.83
CA TYR A 264 26.93 -35.53 11.24
C TYR A 264 25.97 -34.82 10.28
N PRO A 265 25.70 -35.40 9.08
CA PRO A 265 24.89 -34.75 8.06
C PRO A 265 23.38 -34.85 8.34
N ILE A 266 22.63 -33.77 8.03
CA ILE A 266 21.19 -33.61 8.31
C ILE A 266 20.94 -33.80 9.81
N ASN A 267 21.53 -32.96 10.65
CA ASN A 267 21.34 -33.00 12.10
C ASN A 267 20.27 -31.97 12.56
N GLN A 268 20.13 -31.78 13.87
CA GLN A 268 19.06 -30.95 14.44
C GLN A 268 19.23 -29.44 14.17
N GLU A 269 20.45 -28.96 13.99
CA GLU A 269 20.74 -27.58 13.57
C GLU A 269 20.24 -27.35 12.13
N ASP A 270 20.63 -28.23 11.20
CA ASP A 270 20.21 -28.17 9.78
C ASP A 270 18.67 -28.21 9.68
N LEU A 271 18.04 -29.12 10.43
CA LEU A 271 16.59 -29.29 10.48
C LEU A 271 15.86 -28.09 11.10
N ALA A 272 16.43 -27.46 12.14
CA ALA A 272 15.81 -26.30 12.78
C ALA A 272 16.01 -24.99 12.00
N ALA A 273 17.17 -24.82 11.35
CA ALA A 273 17.42 -23.71 10.43
C ALA A 273 16.50 -23.78 9.21
N THR A 274 16.36 -24.99 8.63
CA THR A 274 15.34 -25.29 7.61
C THR A 274 13.97 -24.83 8.09
N LEU A 275 13.54 -25.27 9.27
CA LEU A 275 12.28 -24.84 9.90
C LEU A 275 12.15 -23.31 10.01
N SER A 276 13.20 -22.60 10.43
CA SER A 276 13.13 -21.17 10.74
C SER A 276 12.91 -20.32 9.50
N SER A 277 13.60 -20.64 8.40
CA SER A 277 13.58 -19.91 7.11
C SER A 277 12.24 -19.96 6.36
N PHE A 278 11.24 -20.54 7.00
CA PHE A 278 10.20 -21.35 6.39
C PHE A 278 8.96 -21.14 7.29
N CYS A 279 9.13 -20.92 8.61
CA CYS A 279 8.08 -20.55 9.58
C CYS A 279 8.00 -19.04 9.78
N SER A 280 9.10 -18.48 10.27
CA SER A 280 9.18 -17.08 10.68
C SER A 280 9.29 -16.18 9.46
N ALA A 281 9.93 -16.68 8.40
CA ALA A 281 9.99 -16.04 7.09
C ALA A 281 8.59 -15.66 6.54
N PRO A 282 7.58 -16.56 6.45
CA PRO A 282 6.18 -16.20 6.20
C PRO A 282 5.76 -14.88 6.82
N LEU A 283 5.80 -14.80 8.14
CA LEU A 283 5.33 -13.61 8.87
C LEU A 283 6.29 -12.42 8.75
N PHE A 284 7.55 -12.65 8.35
CA PHE A 284 8.60 -11.65 8.20
C PHE A 284 8.09 -10.50 7.28
N CYS A 285 7.58 -10.72 6.04
CA CYS A 285 6.97 -9.64 5.22
C CYS A 285 5.48 -9.70 4.91
N LEU A 286 4.69 -10.52 5.61
CA LEU A 286 3.27 -10.16 5.72
C LEU A 286 3.10 -8.72 6.24
N SER A 287 4.20 -8.09 6.74
CA SER A 287 4.53 -6.65 6.84
C SER A 287 5.02 -5.83 5.59
N ARG A 288 6.13 -6.13 4.86
CA ARG A 288 6.80 -5.17 3.91
C ARG A 288 6.09 -4.92 2.59
N LEU A 289 5.56 -5.96 1.94
CA LEU A 289 4.76 -5.82 0.71
C LEU A 289 3.38 -5.15 1.08
N GLY A 290 3.18 -4.84 2.39
CA GLY A 290 2.32 -3.84 3.04
C GLY A 290 1.03 -4.26 3.80
N TYR A 291 1.02 -5.28 4.68
CA TYR A 291 -0.17 -5.70 5.48
C TYR A 291 0.19 -5.95 6.93
N TYR A 292 -0.81 -6.06 7.81
CA TYR A 292 -0.58 -6.06 9.26
C TYR A 292 -1.53 -7.02 9.96
N PRO A 293 -1.46 -8.35 9.69
CA PRO A 293 -2.24 -9.32 10.45
C PRO A 293 -1.95 -9.21 11.94
N SER A 294 -2.95 -9.49 12.77
CA SER A 294 -2.87 -9.31 14.21
C SER A 294 -1.83 -10.24 14.84
N ILE A 295 -1.44 -9.94 16.09
CA ILE A 295 -0.47 -10.76 16.83
C ILE A 295 -1.02 -12.18 17.02
N SER A 296 -2.31 -12.35 17.32
CA SER A 296 -2.95 -13.66 17.46
C SER A 296 -2.97 -14.47 16.15
N GLU A 297 -3.21 -13.83 15.01
CA GLU A 297 -3.21 -14.51 13.70
C GLU A 297 -1.78 -14.94 13.30
N LYS A 298 -0.80 -14.08 13.57
CA LYS A 298 0.63 -14.40 13.45
C LYS A 298 1.02 -15.56 14.37
N GLU A 299 0.62 -15.54 15.64
CA GLU A 299 0.95 -16.58 16.60
C GLU A 299 0.24 -17.91 16.31
N ASP A 300 -0.95 -17.90 15.70
CA ASP A 300 -1.65 -19.12 15.24
C ASP A 300 -1.09 -19.69 13.93
N TYR A 301 -0.64 -18.84 13.00
CA TYR A 301 0.12 -19.32 11.84
C TYR A 301 1.50 -19.86 12.26
N ILE A 302 2.22 -19.13 13.13
CA ILE A 302 3.40 -19.66 13.80
C ILE A 302 3.04 -20.97 14.49
N ALA A 303 1.86 -21.12 15.10
CA ALA A 303 1.41 -22.35 15.78
C ALA A 303 1.16 -23.54 14.85
N LEU A 304 0.88 -23.31 13.57
CA LEU A 304 0.87 -24.36 12.56
C LEU A 304 2.28 -24.66 12.01
N TRP A 305 3.32 -23.97 12.52
CA TRP A 305 4.68 -23.93 11.98
C TRP A 305 5.88 -24.12 12.91
N ARG A 306 5.90 -24.84 14.03
CA ARG A 306 4.87 -25.52 14.82
C ARG A 306 4.06 -26.59 14.03
N HIS A 307 3.25 -27.40 14.69
CA HIS A 307 2.70 -28.67 14.18
C HIS A 307 3.60 -29.56 13.25
N ILE A 308 3.54 -29.44 11.94
CA ILE A 308 3.82 -30.52 10.96
C ILE A 308 5.16 -31.26 11.14
N GLY A 309 6.30 -30.61 10.98
CA GLY A 309 7.61 -31.24 11.02
C GLY A 309 8.10 -31.74 12.38
N TYR A 310 7.28 -31.73 13.45
CA TYR A 310 7.51 -32.62 14.59
C TYR A 310 7.51 -34.08 14.08
N TYR A 311 6.68 -34.34 13.06
CA TYR A 311 6.69 -35.56 12.27
C TYR A 311 7.88 -35.64 11.26
N MET A 312 8.56 -34.54 10.91
CA MET A 312 9.88 -34.54 10.22
C MET A 312 11.05 -34.93 11.15
N GLY A 313 10.89 -34.81 12.48
CA GLY A 313 11.84 -35.29 13.48
C GLY A 313 12.81 -34.26 14.04
N VAL A 314 12.43 -32.97 14.00
CA VAL A 314 13.22 -31.88 14.59
C VAL A 314 13.10 -31.88 16.12
N ASP A 315 14.16 -31.53 16.84
CA ASP A 315 14.23 -31.64 18.30
C ASP A 315 13.32 -30.64 19.04
N PRO A 316 12.30 -31.08 19.81
CA PRO A 316 11.35 -30.21 20.51
C PRO A 316 11.93 -29.11 21.40
N GLU A 317 13.18 -29.23 21.86
CA GLU A 317 13.83 -28.20 22.68
C GLU A 317 14.25 -26.96 21.86
N ILE A 318 14.62 -27.14 20.58
CA ILE A 318 14.88 -26.01 19.67
C ILE A 318 13.55 -25.36 19.27
N LEU A 319 12.54 -26.19 19.04
CA LEU A 319 11.18 -25.79 18.63
C LEU A 319 10.54 -24.91 19.71
N SER A 320 10.54 -25.36 20.96
CA SER A 320 10.00 -24.62 22.11
C SER A 320 10.73 -23.31 22.42
N ARG A 321 12.03 -23.18 22.09
CA ARG A 321 12.81 -21.95 22.39
C ARG A 321 12.74 -20.87 21.31
N HIS A 322 12.80 -21.24 20.02
CA HIS A 322 12.89 -20.24 18.94
C HIS A 322 11.54 -19.87 18.30
N PHE A 323 10.46 -20.61 18.62
CA PHE A 323 9.11 -20.41 18.03
C PHE A 323 8.00 -20.17 19.08
N ALA A 324 8.40 -19.89 20.33
CA ALA A 324 7.50 -19.35 21.34
C ALA A 324 7.20 -17.84 21.12
N ASN A 325 6.14 -17.36 21.76
CA ASN A 325 5.43 -16.11 21.47
C ASN A 325 6.31 -14.83 21.41
N LEU A 326 5.81 -13.83 20.68
CA LEU A 326 6.58 -12.69 20.14
C LEU A 326 7.13 -11.68 21.17
N SER A 327 6.89 -11.85 22.47
CA SER A 327 7.21 -10.85 23.50
C SER A 327 8.68 -10.80 23.95
N ILE A 328 9.55 -11.69 23.45
CA ILE A 328 10.94 -11.84 23.94
C ILE A 328 12.01 -11.39 22.93
N ASN A 329 11.83 -11.61 21.63
CA ASN A 329 12.86 -11.37 20.60
C ASN A 329 12.61 -10.10 19.77
N ASN A 330 12.87 -8.94 20.37
CA ASN A 330 12.62 -7.64 19.75
C ASN A 330 13.60 -7.28 18.60
N LYS A 331 13.10 -6.50 17.63
CA LYS A 331 13.81 -5.78 16.53
C LYS A 331 14.36 -6.52 15.29
N PHE A 332 14.81 -7.77 15.32
CA PHE A 332 15.52 -8.34 14.14
C PHE A 332 14.70 -9.18 13.14
N LEU A 333 13.45 -9.55 13.45
CA LEU A 333 12.66 -10.48 12.62
C LEU A 333 11.28 -9.94 12.11
N ALA A 334 11.29 -8.93 11.22
CA ALA A 334 10.20 -8.67 10.22
C ALA A 334 10.63 -8.05 8.85
N SER A 335 10.83 -8.83 7.74
CA SER A 335 10.97 -8.33 6.33
C SER A 335 10.83 -9.25 5.04
N THR A 336 10.51 -10.58 5.01
CA THR A 336 10.45 -11.39 3.71
C THR A 336 9.14 -11.82 2.98
N VAL A 337 8.35 -12.81 3.44
CA VAL A 337 7.32 -13.48 2.60
C VAL A 337 6.00 -12.70 2.56
N ALA A 338 5.27 -12.66 1.45
CA ALA A 338 4.69 -11.38 1.03
C ALA A 338 3.19 -11.43 0.57
N SER A 339 2.19 -11.21 1.47
CA SER A 339 0.71 -11.46 1.52
C SER A 339 -0.13 -11.49 0.22
N ASP A 340 -1.32 -12.12 0.23
CA ASP A 340 -2.20 -12.34 -0.95
C ASP A 340 -2.60 -10.98 -1.57
N ASP A 341 -3.52 -10.32 -0.91
CA ASP A 341 -3.44 -8.94 -0.46
C ASP A 341 -2.22 -8.06 -0.84
N GLN A 342 -0.97 -8.45 -0.58
CA GLN A 342 0.21 -7.66 -0.94
C GLN A 342 0.56 -7.82 -2.43
N ILE A 343 0.63 -9.06 -2.92
CA ILE A 343 0.77 -9.42 -4.34
C ILE A 343 -0.32 -8.73 -5.17
N ARG A 344 -1.55 -8.75 -4.66
CA ARG A 344 -2.72 -8.04 -5.21
C ARG A 344 -2.49 -6.54 -5.40
N ARG A 345 -1.74 -5.89 -4.51
CA ARG A 345 -1.42 -4.45 -4.63
C ARG A 345 -0.20 -4.20 -5.52
N GLY A 346 0.80 -5.08 -5.56
CA GLY A 346 1.86 -5.06 -6.57
C GLY A 346 1.35 -5.23 -8.00
N GLN A 347 0.40 -6.15 -8.20
CA GLN A 347 -0.32 -6.36 -9.45
C GLN A 347 -1.17 -5.13 -9.83
N ALA A 348 -1.87 -4.55 -8.85
CA ALA A 348 -2.64 -3.31 -9.06
C ALA A 348 -1.74 -2.10 -9.38
N PHE A 349 -0.57 -2.01 -8.75
CA PHE A 349 0.46 -1.03 -9.04
C PHE A 349 0.97 -1.20 -10.48
N PHE A 350 1.31 -2.42 -10.89
CA PHE A 350 1.72 -2.72 -12.26
C PHE A 350 0.69 -2.21 -13.28
N TYR A 351 -0.61 -2.51 -13.13
CA TYR A 351 -1.60 -1.99 -14.09
C TYR A 351 -1.82 -0.48 -14.02
N THR A 352 -1.75 0.11 -12.82
CA THR A 352 -1.88 1.56 -12.62
C THR A 352 -0.79 2.32 -13.38
N TYR A 353 0.44 1.81 -13.34
CA TYR A 353 1.65 2.39 -13.91
C TYR A 353 2.18 1.64 -15.15
N SER A 354 1.33 0.84 -15.80
CA SER A 354 1.77 -0.17 -16.79
C SER A 354 2.52 0.39 -17.98
N SER A 355 2.05 1.48 -18.60
CA SER A 355 2.74 2.09 -19.75
C SER A 355 4.17 2.57 -19.43
N PRO A 356 4.41 3.37 -18.36
CA PRO A 356 5.78 3.73 -17.96
C PRO A 356 6.60 2.58 -17.38
N ILE A 357 6.01 1.58 -16.72
CA ILE A 357 6.73 0.36 -16.28
C ILE A 357 7.23 -0.43 -17.49
N LEU A 358 6.39 -0.65 -18.50
CA LEU A 358 6.78 -1.32 -19.74
C LEU A 358 7.82 -0.51 -20.53
N ALA A 359 7.77 0.82 -20.49
CA ALA A 359 8.85 1.65 -21.03
C ALA A 359 10.18 1.38 -20.32
N GLY A 360 10.18 1.32 -18.98
CA GLY A 360 11.35 0.95 -18.18
C GLY A 360 11.86 -0.47 -18.47
N LEU A 361 10.99 -1.47 -18.46
CA LEU A 361 11.36 -2.87 -18.74
C LEU A 361 12.00 -3.02 -20.13
N MET A 362 11.42 -2.41 -21.17
CA MET A 362 11.92 -2.55 -22.54
C MET A 362 13.21 -1.74 -22.81
N HIS A 363 13.31 -0.51 -22.29
CA HIS A 363 14.38 0.43 -22.66
C HIS A 363 15.51 0.50 -21.62
N PHE A 364 15.24 0.20 -20.34
CA PHE A 364 16.26 0.12 -19.29
C PHE A 364 16.62 -1.35 -19.03
N SER A 365 15.66 -2.16 -18.58
CA SER A 365 15.95 -3.51 -18.08
C SER A 365 16.44 -4.44 -19.19
N LEU A 366 15.72 -4.51 -20.32
CA LEU A 366 16.03 -5.37 -21.46
C LEU A 366 17.11 -4.77 -22.37
N ALA A 367 16.94 -3.53 -22.85
CA ALA A 367 17.91 -2.93 -23.77
C ALA A 367 19.22 -2.47 -23.10
N GLY A 368 19.21 -2.14 -21.80
CA GLY A 368 20.42 -1.76 -21.04
C GLY A 368 21.00 -2.91 -20.22
N GLY A 369 20.21 -3.53 -19.35
CA GLY A 369 20.70 -4.52 -18.38
C GLY A 369 21.36 -5.78 -18.97
N PHE A 370 20.92 -6.25 -20.14
CA PHE A 370 21.47 -7.45 -20.79
C PHE A 370 22.71 -7.16 -21.66
N ALA A 371 23.18 -5.91 -21.72
CA ALA A 371 24.33 -5.52 -22.53
C ALA A 371 25.69 -5.88 -21.92
N SER A 372 25.71 -6.41 -20.69
CA SER A 372 26.91 -7.03 -20.10
C SER A 372 27.53 -8.03 -21.07
N ALA A 373 28.86 -8.04 -21.18
CA ALA A 373 29.58 -8.93 -22.09
C ALA A 373 29.28 -10.41 -21.81
N ARG A 374 29.19 -10.81 -20.54
CA ARG A 374 28.84 -12.18 -20.11
C ARG A 374 27.42 -12.56 -20.54
N ILE A 375 26.44 -11.72 -20.25
CA ILE A 375 25.03 -11.95 -20.62
C ILE A 375 24.88 -11.96 -22.16
N THR A 376 25.66 -11.13 -22.87
CA THR A 376 25.71 -11.13 -24.34
C THR A 376 26.25 -12.46 -24.88
N ARG A 377 27.35 -13.02 -24.33
CA ARG A 377 27.85 -14.37 -24.69
C ARG A 377 26.78 -15.44 -24.50
N VAL A 378 26.09 -15.44 -23.36
CA VAL A 378 24.99 -16.36 -23.03
C VAL A 378 23.85 -16.26 -24.05
N LEU A 379 23.38 -15.04 -24.36
CA LEU A 379 22.26 -14.81 -25.28
C LEU A 379 22.55 -15.17 -26.75
N HIS A 380 23.79 -14.98 -27.21
CA HIS A 380 24.27 -15.44 -28.52
C HIS A 380 24.32 -16.97 -28.59
N ALA A 381 24.84 -17.62 -27.54
CA ALA A 381 25.03 -19.06 -27.48
C ALA A 381 23.73 -19.86 -27.62
N VAL A 382 22.64 -19.39 -27.01
CA VAL A 382 21.28 -19.95 -27.21
C VAL A 382 20.50 -19.26 -28.35
N SER A 383 21.10 -18.25 -28.98
CA SER A 383 20.52 -17.43 -30.06
C SER A 383 19.09 -16.98 -29.76
N TYR A 384 18.83 -16.52 -28.52
CA TYR A 384 17.47 -16.26 -27.99
C TYR A 384 17.01 -14.80 -28.18
N LEU A 385 17.78 -13.78 -27.79
CA LEU A 385 17.41 -12.38 -28.08
C LEU A 385 18.19 -11.74 -29.24
N VAL A 386 19.26 -12.39 -29.69
CA VAL A 386 20.23 -11.85 -30.66
C VAL A 386 20.25 -12.73 -31.93
N PRO A 387 20.49 -12.16 -33.13
CA PRO A 387 20.62 -12.95 -34.36
C PRO A 387 21.74 -13.99 -34.28
N GLY A 388 21.49 -15.22 -34.74
CA GLY A 388 22.54 -16.20 -35.00
C GLY A 388 23.37 -15.84 -36.24
N LYS A 389 24.51 -16.52 -36.44
CA LYS A 389 25.41 -16.28 -37.59
C LYS A 389 24.68 -16.44 -38.92
N SER A 390 24.82 -15.47 -39.82
CA SER A 390 24.29 -15.55 -41.19
C SER A 390 25.09 -16.54 -42.04
N SER A 391 24.42 -17.57 -42.58
CA SER A 391 25.01 -18.61 -43.43
C SER A 391 25.57 -18.13 -44.78
N LYS A 392 25.39 -16.84 -45.12
CA LYS A 392 25.88 -16.23 -46.37
C LYS A 392 26.92 -15.12 -46.19
N ALA A 393 27.26 -14.73 -44.95
CA ALA A 393 28.15 -13.59 -44.71
C ALA A 393 29.03 -13.70 -43.45
N GLY A 394 28.71 -14.56 -42.47
CA GLY A 394 29.43 -14.62 -41.19
C GLY A 394 29.14 -13.45 -40.22
N GLU A 395 28.62 -12.33 -40.72
CA GLU A 395 28.24 -11.15 -39.93
C GLU A 395 26.92 -11.33 -39.16
N TYR A 396 26.83 -10.68 -37.99
CA TYR A 396 25.65 -10.63 -37.11
C TYR A 396 24.67 -9.51 -37.53
N ALA A 397 24.19 -9.55 -38.78
CA ALA A 397 23.34 -8.50 -39.34
C ALA A 397 21.91 -8.48 -38.77
N ILE A 398 21.38 -7.27 -38.50
CA ILE A 398 19.96 -7.06 -38.21
C ILE A 398 19.19 -7.06 -39.54
N THR A 399 18.30 -8.04 -39.71
CA THR A 399 17.46 -8.23 -40.91
C THR A 399 15.99 -8.18 -40.52
N PRO A 400 15.04 -8.05 -41.47
CA PRO A 400 13.61 -8.13 -41.16
C PRO A 400 13.22 -9.43 -40.46
N ALA A 401 13.78 -10.57 -40.90
CA ALA A 401 13.49 -11.88 -40.31
C ALA A 401 14.08 -12.04 -38.89
N THR A 402 15.32 -11.57 -38.66
CA THR A 402 15.94 -11.64 -37.33
C THR A 402 15.33 -10.63 -36.35
N SER A 403 14.90 -9.46 -36.84
CA SER A 403 14.08 -8.48 -36.11
C SER A 403 12.71 -9.05 -35.70
N GLU A 404 12.02 -9.75 -36.60
CA GLU A 404 10.77 -10.48 -36.31
C GLU A 404 10.97 -11.54 -35.22
N ARG A 405 12.04 -12.33 -35.31
CA ARG A 405 12.38 -13.37 -34.33
C ARG A 405 12.64 -12.79 -32.93
N THR A 406 13.40 -11.69 -32.83
CA THR A 406 13.60 -10.97 -31.56
C THR A 406 12.28 -10.37 -31.04
N PHE A 407 11.43 -9.81 -31.91
CA PHE A 407 10.14 -9.24 -31.51
C PHE A 407 9.20 -10.29 -30.90
N LYS A 408 9.06 -11.47 -31.53
CA LYS A 408 8.24 -12.58 -30.99
C LYS A 408 8.69 -13.02 -29.60
N ARG A 409 10.00 -13.13 -29.36
CA ARG A 409 10.55 -13.57 -28.06
C ARG A 409 10.50 -12.50 -26.97
N LEU A 410 10.52 -11.22 -27.34
CA LEU A 410 10.18 -10.13 -26.42
C LEU A 410 8.70 -10.20 -25.99
N LEU A 411 7.80 -10.68 -26.87
CA LEU A 411 6.40 -10.95 -26.53
C LEU A 411 6.21 -12.23 -25.69
N GLU A 412 7.05 -13.25 -25.86
CA GLU A 412 7.13 -14.42 -24.95
C GLU A 412 7.52 -13.98 -23.52
N THR A 413 8.58 -13.17 -23.36
CA THR A 413 8.95 -12.60 -22.05
C THR A 413 7.84 -11.71 -21.47
N LEU A 414 7.20 -10.88 -22.30
CA LEU A 414 6.07 -10.06 -21.87
C LEU A 414 4.84 -10.89 -21.47
N GLN A 415 4.61 -12.05 -22.07
CA GLN A 415 3.53 -12.97 -21.71
C GLN A 415 3.69 -13.46 -20.26
N MET A 416 4.90 -13.90 -19.87
CA MET A 416 5.19 -14.28 -18.47
C MET A 416 4.99 -13.10 -17.49
N VAL A 417 5.42 -11.88 -17.86
CA VAL A 417 5.18 -10.67 -17.04
C VAL A 417 3.67 -10.37 -16.93
N LEU A 418 2.88 -10.58 -17.97
CA LEU A 418 1.43 -10.34 -17.89
C LEU A 418 0.68 -11.47 -17.16
N ASP A 419 1.15 -12.71 -17.20
CA ASP A 419 0.55 -13.82 -16.46
C ASP A 419 0.76 -13.65 -14.95
N THR A 420 2.00 -13.38 -14.52
CA THR A 420 2.34 -13.10 -13.11
C THR A 420 1.63 -11.88 -12.54
N MET A 421 1.48 -10.83 -13.35
CA MET A 421 0.78 -9.61 -12.93
C MET A 421 -0.75 -9.81 -12.87
N GLY A 422 -1.30 -10.94 -13.32
CA GLY A 422 -2.74 -11.25 -13.28
C GLY A 422 -3.52 -10.68 -14.48
N GLY A 423 -2.91 -10.58 -15.66
CA GLY A 423 -3.50 -9.94 -16.85
C GLY A 423 -4.60 -10.75 -17.53
N ASN A 424 -4.83 -12.00 -17.09
CA ASN A 424 -5.72 -12.95 -17.73
C ASN A 424 -7.09 -13.09 -17.08
N THR A 425 -7.30 -12.59 -15.86
CA THR A 425 -8.51 -12.79 -15.05
C THR A 425 -9.71 -11.93 -15.52
N SER A 426 -10.01 -11.96 -16.82
CA SER A 426 -11.10 -11.21 -17.45
C SER A 426 -11.85 -11.94 -18.58
N LEU A 427 -13.16 -12.11 -18.34
CA LEU A 427 -14.24 -12.06 -19.35
C LEU A 427 -14.25 -13.10 -20.49
N VAL A 428 -14.12 -14.39 -20.14
CA VAL A 428 -14.91 -15.48 -20.77
C VAL A 428 -15.52 -16.32 -19.65
N GLU A 429 -16.70 -16.91 -19.87
CA GLU A 429 -17.44 -17.63 -18.83
C GLU A 429 -16.67 -18.83 -18.23
N ARG A 430 -16.52 -18.82 -16.90
CA ARG A 430 -16.60 -20.04 -16.08
C ARG A 430 -17.94 -20.01 -15.36
N GLU A 431 -18.71 -21.08 -15.51
CA GLU A 431 -20.13 -21.13 -15.18
C GLU A 431 -20.41 -20.80 -13.70
N GLY A 432 -21.23 -19.77 -13.45
CA GLY A 432 -21.93 -19.55 -12.19
C GLY A 432 -21.14 -19.15 -10.94
N LYS A 433 -19.80 -18.93 -10.99
CA LYS A 433 -19.00 -18.60 -9.79
C LYS A 433 -18.20 -17.31 -9.92
N ALA A 434 -18.36 -16.41 -8.93
CA ALA A 434 -17.64 -15.15 -8.85
C ALA A 434 -16.23 -15.33 -8.25
N VAL A 435 -15.19 -14.98 -9.00
CA VAL A 435 -13.77 -15.13 -8.61
C VAL A 435 -13.14 -13.76 -8.29
N ARG A 436 -12.27 -13.72 -7.27
CA ARG A 436 -11.51 -12.50 -6.88
C ARG A 436 -10.26 -12.35 -7.79
N PRO A 437 -10.05 -11.23 -8.50
CA PRO A 437 -8.95 -11.13 -9.48
C PRO A 437 -7.55 -10.97 -8.86
N GLY A 438 -6.52 -11.45 -9.58
CA GLY A 438 -5.09 -11.14 -9.34
C GLY A 438 -4.35 -12.20 -8.54
N VAL A 439 -4.68 -12.35 -7.26
CA VAL A 439 -4.00 -13.27 -6.32
C VAL A 439 -3.96 -14.71 -6.86
N HIS A 440 -5.09 -15.17 -7.39
CA HIS A 440 -5.28 -16.54 -7.86
C HIS A 440 -4.32 -16.91 -9.01
N ASP A 441 -3.96 -15.95 -9.87
CA ASP A 441 -3.12 -16.21 -11.05
C ASP A 441 -1.72 -16.74 -10.65
N LEU A 442 -1.27 -16.50 -9.41
CA LEU A 442 0.01 -16.97 -8.86
C LEU A 442 -0.15 -18.14 -7.87
N ALA A 443 -1.31 -18.78 -7.73
CA ALA A 443 -1.42 -20.00 -6.94
C ALA A 443 -0.81 -21.22 -7.69
N PRO A 444 -0.35 -22.28 -6.99
CA PRO A 444 0.21 -23.45 -7.67
C PRO A 444 -0.80 -24.14 -8.58
N GLY A 445 -0.36 -24.43 -9.82
CA GLY A 445 -1.21 -24.93 -10.91
C GLY A 445 -1.80 -23.83 -11.80
N GLU A 446 -1.93 -22.58 -11.34
CA GLU A 446 -2.53 -21.47 -12.08
C GLU A 446 -1.53 -20.76 -13.03
N GLU A 447 -2.01 -19.93 -13.95
CA GLU A 447 -1.23 -19.58 -15.15
C GLU A 447 0.01 -18.69 -14.88
N GLY A 448 -0.07 -17.72 -13.97
CA GLY A 448 1.08 -16.91 -13.57
C GLY A 448 2.17 -17.75 -12.92
N TRP A 449 1.79 -18.74 -12.10
CA TRP A 449 2.70 -19.78 -11.61
C TRP A 449 3.26 -20.60 -12.78
N ARG A 450 2.42 -21.19 -13.64
CA ARG A 450 2.84 -22.05 -14.77
C ARG A 450 3.80 -21.32 -15.73
N SER A 451 3.54 -20.06 -16.07
CA SER A 451 4.40 -19.28 -16.97
C SER A 451 5.78 -18.98 -16.38
N VAL A 452 5.90 -18.67 -15.09
CA VAL A 452 7.22 -18.51 -14.45
C VAL A 452 7.93 -19.84 -14.32
N VAL A 453 7.21 -20.87 -13.88
CA VAL A 453 7.67 -22.26 -13.78
C VAL A 453 8.29 -22.73 -15.09
N ARG A 454 7.62 -22.50 -16.23
CA ARG A 454 8.15 -22.83 -17.56
C ARG A 454 9.36 -21.96 -17.97
N VAL A 455 9.42 -20.69 -17.58
CA VAL A 455 10.62 -19.84 -17.82
C VAL A 455 11.82 -20.31 -17.02
N ARG A 456 11.64 -20.75 -15.77
CA ARG A 456 12.68 -21.39 -14.96
C ARG A 456 13.23 -22.65 -15.63
N LEU A 457 12.35 -23.48 -16.20
CA LEU A 457 12.74 -24.63 -17.03
C LEU A 457 13.51 -24.19 -18.28
N LEU A 458 13.07 -23.15 -19.00
CA LEU A 458 13.81 -22.62 -20.16
C LEU A 458 15.21 -22.09 -19.82
N HIS A 459 15.41 -21.51 -18.63
CA HIS A 459 16.74 -21.15 -18.16
C HIS A 459 17.63 -22.38 -17.96
N GLY A 460 17.08 -23.44 -17.37
CA GLY A 460 17.73 -24.74 -17.29
C GLY A 460 18.03 -25.37 -18.66
N VAL A 461 17.12 -25.20 -19.61
CA VAL A 461 17.28 -25.65 -21.00
C VAL A 461 18.44 -24.94 -21.70
N ALA A 462 18.49 -23.61 -21.54
CA ALA A 462 19.56 -22.78 -22.03
C ALA A 462 20.92 -23.20 -21.43
N ARG A 463 20.93 -23.56 -20.14
CA ARG A 463 22.15 -23.91 -19.40
C ARG A 463 22.91 -25.11 -20.04
N ARG A 464 22.24 -26.14 -20.59
CA ARG A 464 22.96 -27.23 -21.37
C ARG A 464 23.55 -26.72 -22.62
N ARG A 465 22.72 -26.02 -23.40
CA ARG A 465 23.04 -25.71 -24.78
C ARG A 465 24.33 -24.90 -24.80
N ILE A 466 24.60 -24.17 -23.72
CA ILE A 466 25.89 -23.59 -23.37
C ILE A 466 26.89 -24.63 -22.85
N MET A 467 26.63 -25.30 -21.71
CA MET A 467 27.60 -26.20 -21.05
C MET A 467 28.10 -27.39 -21.92
N GLU A 468 27.28 -27.93 -22.83
CA GLU A 468 27.72 -28.96 -23.79
C GLU A 468 28.51 -28.34 -24.96
N ARG A 469 28.13 -27.17 -25.47
CA ARG A 469 28.92 -26.47 -26.50
C ARG A 469 30.29 -26.03 -25.99
N VAL A 470 30.40 -25.61 -24.73
CA VAL A 470 31.67 -25.30 -24.05
C VAL A 470 32.59 -26.53 -23.95
N ARG A 471 32.03 -27.74 -23.86
CA ARG A 471 32.79 -29.00 -23.78
C ARG A 471 33.28 -29.54 -25.13
N HIS A 472 32.84 -28.98 -26.25
CA HIS A 472 33.23 -29.43 -27.59
C HIS A 472 34.24 -28.45 -28.21
N PRO A 473 35.51 -28.85 -28.45
CA PRO A 473 36.57 -27.91 -28.88
C PRO A 473 36.29 -27.13 -30.17
N GLU A 474 35.54 -27.70 -31.10
CA GLU A 474 35.16 -27.05 -32.37
C GLU A 474 33.83 -26.27 -32.30
N GLY A 475 33.07 -26.42 -31.21
CA GLY A 475 31.74 -25.84 -31.00
C GLY A 475 31.67 -24.73 -29.94
N GLY A 476 32.80 -24.37 -29.34
CA GLY A 476 32.89 -23.42 -28.23
C GLY A 476 32.35 -22.02 -28.54
N ILE A 477 31.80 -21.38 -27.50
CA ILE A 477 31.25 -20.02 -27.60
C ILE A 477 32.41 -19.01 -27.58
N PRO A 478 32.51 -18.10 -28.57
CA PRO A 478 33.63 -17.16 -28.65
C PRO A 478 33.80 -16.33 -27.38
N GLY A 479 34.92 -16.54 -26.67
CA GLY A 479 35.30 -15.78 -25.49
C GLY A 479 34.56 -16.12 -24.19
N TYR A 480 33.89 -17.28 -24.09
CA TYR A 480 33.33 -17.77 -22.82
C TYR A 480 34.37 -18.61 -22.07
N ASP A 481 34.77 -18.18 -20.86
CA ASP A 481 35.66 -18.92 -19.96
C ASP A 481 34.89 -19.32 -18.70
N PHE A 482 34.79 -20.62 -18.43
CA PHE A 482 34.09 -21.15 -17.26
C PHE A 482 34.68 -20.68 -15.93
N ASN A 483 35.99 -20.39 -15.87
CA ASN A 483 36.64 -19.92 -14.64
C ASN A 483 36.26 -18.47 -14.30
N ALA A 484 36.05 -17.62 -15.33
CA ALA A 484 35.70 -16.21 -15.17
C ALA A 484 34.17 -15.96 -15.21
N ASP A 485 33.46 -16.58 -16.16
CA ASP A 485 32.01 -16.41 -16.34
C ASP A 485 31.17 -17.31 -15.42
N GLY A 486 31.74 -18.41 -14.91
CA GLY A 486 31.03 -19.38 -14.06
C GLY A 486 29.99 -20.22 -14.83
N TYR A 487 28.91 -20.62 -14.14
CA TYR A 487 27.77 -21.25 -14.81
C TYR A 487 26.93 -20.19 -15.54
N PRO A 488 26.34 -20.50 -16.70
CA PRO A 488 25.52 -19.54 -17.44
C PRO A 488 24.11 -19.47 -16.84
N ILE A 489 23.56 -18.27 -16.65
CA ILE A 489 22.28 -18.07 -15.92
C ILE A 489 22.42 -18.61 -14.48
N ASN A 490 23.48 -18.16 -13.81
CA ASN A 490 23.79 -18.43 -12.40
C ASN A 490 22.97 -17.54 -11.45
N GLN A 491 23.21 -17.67 -10.14
CA GLN A 491 22.51 -16.87 -9.13
C GLN A 491 22.80 -15.36 -9.23
N GLU A 492 23.99 -14.97 -9.69
CA GLU A 492 24.29 -13.56 -9.98
C GLU A 492 23.46 -13.04 -11.16
N ASP A 493 23.46 -13.76 -12.29
CA ASP A 493 22.69 -13.43 -13.50
C ASP A 493 21.19 -13.33 -13.19
N LEU A 494 20.64 -14.30 -12.46
CA LEU A 494 19.22 -14.37 -12.11
C LEU A 494 18.85 -13.23 -11.14
N ALA A 495 19.62 -13.00 -10.07
CA ALA A 495 19.34 -11.95 -9.10
C ALA A 495 19.52 -10.54 -9.67
N ALA A 496 20.55 -10.31 -10.50
CA ALA A 496 20.76 -9.02 -11.16
C ALA A 496 19.67 -8.74 -12.21
N THR A 497 19.28 -9.75 -13.00
CA THR A 497 18.14 -9.65 -13.93
C THR A 497 16.86 -9.32 -13.18
N LEU A 498 16.61 -9.99 -12.05
CA LEU A 498 15.45 -9.74 -11.22
C LEU A 498 15.45 -8.31 -10.64
N SER A 499 16.57 -7.87 -10.09
CA SER A 499 16.75 -6.50 -9.58
C SER A 499 16.50 -5.45 -10.68
N SER A 500 16.94 -5.75 -11.90
CA SER A 500 16.69 -4.95 -13.10
C SER A 500 15.22 -4.91 -13.53
N PHE A 501 14.44 -5.98 -13.34
CA PHE A 501 12.98 -5.99 -13.61
C PHE A 501 12.17 -5.35 -12.45
N CYS A 502 12.76 -5.32 -11.26
CA CYS A 502 12.20 -4.82 -10.02
C CYS A 502 12.43 -3.31 -9.81
N SER A 503 13.65 -2.89 -9.48
CA SER A 503 13.97 -1.50 -9.14
C SER A 503 14.13 -0.59 -10.36
N ALA A 504 14.61 -1.08 -11.51
CA ALA A 504 14.85 -0.19 -12.66
C ALA A 504 13.55 0.46 -13.21
N PRO A 505 12.40 -0.24 -13.30
CA PRO A 505 11.12 0.41 -13.61
C PRO A 505 10.69 1.47 -12.58
N LEU A 506 11.03 1.32 -11.29
CA LEU A 506 10.72 2.31 -10.25
C LEU A 506 11.58 3.58 -10.38
N ILE A 507 12.85 3.41 -10.75
CA ILE A 507 13.75 4.52 -11.13
C ILE A 507 13.22 5.19 -12.41
N CYS A 508 12.82 4.41 -13.42
CA CYS A 508 12.25 4.92 -14.67
C CYS A 508 10.94 5.69 -14.45
N LEU A 509 10.05 5.23 -13.56
CA LEU A 509 8.84 5.96 -13.18
C LEU A 509 9.18 7.37 -12.67
N THR A 510 10.18 7.46 -11.79
CA THR A 510 10.63 8.74 -11.23
C THR A 510 11.25 9.64 -12.30
N ARG A 511 12.10 9.11 -13.20
CA ARG A 511 12.64 9.86 -14.36
C ARG A 511 11.56 10.30 -15.35
N LEU A 512 10.51 9.50 -15.50
CA LEU A 512 9.31 9.83 -16.29
C LEU A 512 8.35 10.77 -15.54
N GLY A 513 8.69 11.22 -14.34
CA GLY A 513 7.88 12.16 -13.54
C GLY A 513 6.57 11.55 -13.06
N TYR A 514 6.60 10.29 -12.60
CA TYR A 514 5.56 9.64 -11.81
C TYR A 514 6.12 9.41 -10.40
N HIS A 515 5.36 9.82 -9.37
CA HIS A 515 5.78 9.75 -7.98
C HIS A 515 4.79 8.88 -7.18
N PRO A 516 4.88 7.55 -7.25
CA PRO A 516 4.15 6.66 -6.35
C PRO A 516 4.74 6.71 -4.92
N SER A 517 3.93 6.34 -3.94
CA SER A 517 4.33 6.27 -2.53
C SER A 517 5.37 5.17 -2.26
N VAL A 518 6.02 5.23 -1.08
CA VAL A 518 7.02 4.21 -0.68
C VAL A 518 6.37 2.84 -0.56
N SER A 519 5.22 2.72 0.11
CA SER A 519 4.46 1.46 0.15
C SER A 519 4.13 0.98 -1.26
N GLU A 520 3.57 1.79 -2.16
CA GLU A 520 3.31 1.37 -3.56
C GLU A 520 4.56 0.81 -4.30
N LYS A 521 5.77 1.24 -3.91
CA LYS A 521 7.04 0.71 -4.46
C LYS A 521 7.46 -0.59 -3.77
N GLU A 522 7.40 -0.68 -2.44
CA GLU A 522 7.68 -1.91 -1.70
C GLU A 522 6.67 -3.01 -2.05
N ASP A 523 5.42 -2.62 -2.26
CA ASP A 523 4.29 -3.36 -2.83
C ASP A 523 4.60 -3.93 -4.24
N TYR A 524 5.53 -3.34 -5.00
CA TYR A 524 5.99 -3.89 -6.29
C TYR A 524 7.24 -4.75 -6.14
N ILE A 525 8.17 -4.34 -5.27
CA ILE A 525 9.44 -5.03 -5.05
C ILE A 525 9.24 -6.43 -4.53
N ALA A 526 8.45 -6.59 -3.47
CA ALA A 526 8.32 -7.91 -2.86
C ALA A 526 7.27 -8.80 -3.59
N LEU A 527 6.55 -8.27 -4.60
CA LEU A 527 5.92 -9.07 -5.66
C LEU A 527 6.97 -9.61 -6.62
N TRP A 528 7.95 -8.80 -7.03
CA TRP A 528 9.12 -9.33 -7.72
C TRP A 528 9.97 -10.24 -6.83
N ARG A 529 9.93 -10.12 -5.51
CA ARG A 529 10.47 -11.17 -4.61
C ARG A 529 9.63 -12.44 -4.60
N HIS A 530 8.34 -12.42 -4.93
CA HIS A 530 7.49 -13.61 -5.12
C HIS A 530 7.68 -14.25 -6.50
N ILE A 531 7.93 -13.45 -7.54
CA ILE A 531 8.14 -13.91 -8.93
C ILE A 531 9.60 -14.33 -9.15
N GLY A 532 10.52 -13.60 -8.51
CA GLY A 532 11.96 -13.68 -8.61
C GLY A 532 12.67 -14.68 -7.73
N TYR A 533 12.04 -15.09 -6.59
CA TYR A 533 10.78 -18.03 -5.70
C TYR A 533 10.39 -19.07 -6.86
N TYR A 534 9.28 -18.83 -7.56
CA TYR A 534 8.88 -19.38 -8.86
C TYR A 534 10.01 -19.34 -9.95
N MET A 535 10.83 -18.28 -10.05
CA MET A 535 12.02 -18.20 -10.94
C MET A 535 13.32 -18.91 -10.47
N GLY A 536 13.45 -19.35 -9.22
CA GLY A 536 14.64 -20.11 -8.77
C GLY A 536 15.87 -19.32 -8.29
N VAL A 537 15.77 -18.01 -8.01
CA VAL A 537 16.84 -17.29 -7.31
C VAL A 537 16.94 -17.77 -5.86
N ASP A 538 18.16 -17.75 -5.31
CA ASP A 538 18.46 -18.17 -3.96
C ASP A 538 17.73 -17.31 -2.88
N PRO A 539 17.00 -17.95 -1.95
CA PRO A 539 16.66 -17.48 -0.63
C PRO A 539 17.46 -16.39 0.04
N GLU A 540 18.74 -16.60 0.27
CA GLU A 540 19.54 -15.69 1.08
C GLU A 540 19.77 -14.38 0.31
N ILE A 541 19.92 -14.47 -1.02
CA ILE A 541 19.98 -13.30 -1.90
C ILE A 541 18.68 -12.51 -1.82
N LEU A 542 17.54 -13.19 -1.96
CA LEU A 542 16.21 -12.56 -1.89
C LEU A 542 15.78 -12.16 -0.47
N SER A 543 16.40 -12.75 0.55
CA SER A 543 16.18 -12.40 1.96
C SER A 543 16.63 -10.98 2.25
N ARG A 544 17.84 -10.71 1.79
CA ARG A 544 18.66 -9.58 2.14
C ARG A 544 18.38 -8.46 1.16
N HIS A 545 18.63 -8.73 -0.12
CA HIS A 545 18.71 -7.70 -1.16
C HIS A 545 17.37 -7.29 -1.78
N PHE A 546 16.27 -7.97 -1.45
CA PHE A 546 14.92 -7.65 -1.96
C PHE A 546 13.92 -7.35 -0.83
N SER A 547 14.43 -6.95 0.34
CA SER A 547 13.62 -6.69 1.52
C SER A 547 12.82 -5.37 1.46
N SER A 548 13.39 -4.32 0.88
CA SER A 548 12.78 -2.99 0.75
C SER A 548 13.39 -2.22 -0.43
N LEU A 549 12.80 -1.07 -0.76
CA LEU A 549 13.22 -0.19 -1.86
C LEU A 549 14.70 0.21 -1.79
N SER A 550 15.13 0.79 -0.67
CA SER A 550 16.52 1.22 -0.53
C SER A 550 17.49 0.05 -0.71
N VAL A 551 17.26 -1.05 0.02
CA VAL A 551 18.11 -2.24 -0.03
C VAL A 551 18.20 -2.86 -1.44
N ASN A 552 17.09 -2.85 -2.21
CA ASN A 552 17.11 -3.33 -3.60
C ASN A 552 17.77 -2.33 -4.56
N ASN A 553 17.66 -1.02 -4.31
CA ASN A 553 18.39 0.01 -5.04
C ASN A 553 19.91 -0.09 -4.82
N LYS A 554 20.37 -0.31 -3.58
CA LYS A 554 21.79 -0.57 -3.26
C LYS A 554 22.30 -1.82 -3.98
N PHE A 555 21.52 -2.90 -3.97
CA PHE A 555 21.86 -4.13 -4.68
C PHE A 555 21.92 -3.97 -6.21
N LEU A 556 20.97 -3.23 -6.80
CA LEU A 556 21.02 -2.87 -8.22
C LEU A 556 22.26 -2.03 -8.55
N ALA A 557 22.66 -1.12 -7.67
CA ALA A 557 23.86 -0.30 -7.86
C ALA A 557 25.14 -1.15 -7.88
N SER A 558 25.31 -2.06 -6.91
CA SER A 558 26.44 -2.99 -6.86
C SER A 558 26.51 -3.92 -8.08
N THR A 559 25.38 -4.56 -8.43
CA THR A 559 25.34 -5.46 -9.61
C THR A 559 25.57 -4.72 -10.93
N VAL A 560 25.08 -3.49 -11.09
CA VAL A 560 25.40 -2.64 -12.26
C VAL A 560 26.87 -2.24 -12.32
N ALA A 561 27.50 -1.92 -11.17
CA ALA A 561 28.92 -1.58 -11.12
C ALA A 561 29.85 -2.75 -11.47
N HIS A 562 29.39 -3.98 -11.22
CA HIS A 562 30.10 -5.25 -11.47
C HIS A 562 29.82 -5.86 -12.86
N LEU A 563 28.59 -5.80 -13.37
CA LEU A 563 28.20 -6.42 -14.65
C LEU A 563 28.48 -5.53 -15.88
N LEU A 564 28.58 -4.20 -15.68
CA LEU A 564 28.84 -3.22 -16.74
C LEU A 564 30.19 -2.53 -16.50
N GLU A 565 31.27 -3.31 -16.61
CA GLU A 565 32.64 -2.82 -16.57
C GLU A 565 33.02 -2.03 -17.84
N ASN A 566 34.18 -1.38 -17.82
CA ASN A 566 34.72 -0.75 -19.03
C ASN A 566 35.14 -1.82 -20.04
N PRO A 567 34.91 -1.63 -21.35
CA PRO A 567 35.16 -2.67 -22.34
C PRO A 567 36.67 -2.88 -22.55
N ASP A 568 37.12 -4.13 -22.38
CA ASP A 568 38.38 -4.61 -22.95
C ASP A 568 38.31 -4.52 -24.50
N PRO A 569 39.23 -3.82 -25.16
CA PRO A 569 39.28 -3.71 -26.62
C PRO A 569 39.31 -5.04 -27.38
N GLU A 570 39.87 -6.12 -26.82
CA GLU A 570 39.94 -7.44 -27.48
C GLU A 570 38.64 -8.27 -27.33
N ALA A 571 37.84 -8.00 -26.30
CA ALA A 571 36.82 -8.95 -25.81
C ALA A 571 35.48 -8.91 -26.57
N SER A 572 35.13 -7.80 -27.23
CA SER A 572 33.77 -7.54 -27.73
C SER A 572 33.49 -8.02 -29.16
N ARG A 573 33.83 -9.28 -29.48
CA ARG A 573 33.61 -9.90 -30.81
C ARG A 573 32.13 -10.21 -31.16
N LEU A 574 31.18 -9.82 -30.30
CA LEU A 574 29.75 -10.11 -30.41
C LEU A 574 28.93 -8.83 -30.12
N PRO A 575 27.96 -8.43 -30.96
CA PRO A 575 27.14 -7.25 -30.70
C PRO A 575 26.15 -7.49 -29.53
N PRO A 576 25.94 -6.49 -28.65
CA PRO A 576 25.00 -6.60 -27.54
C PRO A 576 23.53 -6.62 -28.00
N PRO A 577 22.61 -7.17 -27.18
CA PRO A 577 21.18 -7.27 -27.52
C PRO A 577 20.47 -5.92 -27.68
N THR A 578 21.05 -4.82 -27.19
CA THR A 578 20.49 -3.46 -27.19
C THR A 578 19.93 -3.04 -28.55
N MET A 579 20.75 -3.02 -29.60
CA MET A 579 20.35 -2.52 -30.91
C MET A 579 19.34 -3.45 -31.61
N PRO A 580 19.51 -4.79 -31.60
CA PRO A 580 18.46 -5.74 -32.02
C PRO A 580 17.11 -5.52 -31.32
N ILE A 581 17.08 -5.30 -30.00
CA ILE A 581 15.85 -5.05 -29.24
C ILE A 581 15.17 -3.75 -29.70
N LEU A 582 15.93 -2.65 -29.81
CA LEU A 582 15.39 -1.36 -30.25
C LEU A 582 14.88 -1.39 -31.71
N HIS A 583 15.54 -2.14 -32.60
CA HIS A 583 15.03 -2.38 -33.95
C HIS A 583 13.77 -3.26 -33.97
N ALA A 584 13.69 -4.31 -33.16
CA ALA A 584 12.58 -5.25 -33.13
C ALA A 584 11.23 -4.60 -32.75
N ILE A 585 11.24 -3.68 -31.78
CA ILE A 585 10.05 -2.95 -31.31
C ILE A 585 9.66 -1.76 -32.19
N SER A 586 10.55 -1.31 -33.07
CA SER A 586 10.33 -0.12 -33.90
C SER A 586 9.29 -0.36 -34.99
N HIS A 587 8.47 0.66 -35.26
CA HIS A 587 7.39 0.66 -36.25
C HIS A 587 6.29 -0.40 -36.04
N ARG A 588 6.25 -1.09 -34.89
CA ARG A 588 5.23 -2.08 -34.51
C ARG A 588 3.94 -1.45 -33.96
N PRO A 589 2.78 -2.12 -34.03
CA PRO A 589 1.57 -1.72 -33.29
C PRO A 589 1.78 -1.83 -31.76
N PRO A 590 0.80 -1.44 -30.91
CA PRO A 590 -0.43 -0.72 -31.22
C PRO A 590 -0.20 0.75 -31.57
N PHE A 591 1.00 1.30 -31.27
CA PHE A 591 1.36 2.69 -31.54
C PHE A 591 2.74 2.76 -32.21
N PRO A 592 2.82 2.77 -33.56
CA PRO A 592 4.10 2.73 -34.28
C PRO A 592 4.97 3.94 -33.93
N SER A 593 6.15 3.65 -33.37
CA SER A 593 7.19 4.62 -33.03
C SER A 593 8.39 4.43 -33.95
N THR A 594 9.12 5.50 -34.23
CA THR A 594 10.36 5.43 -35.02
C THR A 594 11.50 4.82 -34.21
N PHE A 595 12.49 4.24 -34.90
CA PHE A 595 13.73 3.80 -34.26
C PHE A 595 14.44 4.93 -33.50
N ALA A 596 14.50 6.12 -34.09
CA ALA A 596 15.08 7.30 -33.43
C ALA A 596 14.35 7.67 -32.12
N TYR A 597 13.02 7.49 -32.03
CA TYR A 597 12.27 7.69 -30.79
C TYR A 597 12.66 6.64 -29.72
N HIS A 598 12.89 5.39 -30.10
CA HIS A 598 13.32 4.34 -29.18
C HIS A 598 14.74 4.59 -28.65
N CYS A 599 15.71 4.96 -29.51
CA CYS A 599 17.04 5.38 -29.08
C CYS A 599 16.98 6.59 -28.13
N ALA A 600 16.16 7.60 -28.47
CA ALA A 600 15.99 8.79 -27.64
C ALA A 600 15.36 8.48 -26.26
N LEU A 601 14.35 7.61 -26.22
CA LEU A 601 13.70 7.17 -24.99
C LEU A 601 14.65 6.34 -24.13
N THR A 602 15.43 5.42 -24.71
CA THR A 602 16.46 4.68 -23.97
C THR A 602 17.49 5.64 -23.38
N ARG A 603 18.07 6.54 -24.19
CA ARG A 603 19.07 7.50 -23.72
C ARG A 603 18.56 8.39 -22.59
N PHE A 604 17.30 8.83 -22.67
CA PHE A 604 16.63 9.56 -21.59
C PHE A 604 16.40 8.72 -20.31
N LEU A 605 16.15 7.41 -20.45
CA LEU A 605 15.88 6.53 -19.33
C LEU A 605 17.14 5.99 -18.65
N VAL A 606 18.20 5.65 -19.38
CA VAL A 606 19.46 5.11 -18.82
C VAL A 606 20.41 6.22 -18.37
N GLY A 607 20.67 7.21 -19.23
CA GLY A 607 21.65 8.28 -18.98
C GLY A 607 22.65 8.41 -20.13
N ASP A 608 23.36 9.53 -20.22
CA ASP A 608 24.23 9.83 -21.36
C ASP A 608 25.48 8.95 -21.41
N ARG A 609 26.25 8.83 -20.31
CA ARG A 609 27.45 7.96 -20.29
C ARG A 609 27.11 6.49 -20.55
N LEU A 610 26.03 5.98 -19.94
CA LEU A 610 25.58 4.60 -20.18
C LEU A 610 25.11 4.41 -21.63
N ALA A 611 24.34 5.35 -22.19
CA ALA A 611 23.91 5.27 -23.59
C ALA A 611 25.08 5.32 -24.58
N ASP A 612 26.13 6.10 -24.30
CA ASP A 612 27.35 6.14 -25.11
C ASP A 612 28.15 4.83 -25.02
N HIS A 613 28.27 4.20 -23.83
CA HIS A 613 28.84 2.85 -23.66
C HIS A 613 28.04 1.79 -24.44
N LEU A 614 26.70 1.87 -24.39
CA LEU A 614 25.77 1.01 -25.13
C LEU A 614 25.70 1.31 -26.65
N GLN A 615 26.55 2.21 -27.17
CA GLN A 615 26.61 2.64 -28.57
C GLN A 615 25.29 3.21 -29.13
N ILE A 616 24.44 3.77 -28.26
CA ILE A 616 23.11 4.28 -28.63
C ILE A 616 23.25 5.68 -29.26
N PRO A 617 22.76 5.89 -30.50
CA PRO A 617 22.89 7.16 -31.20
C PRO A 617 22.43 8.38 -30.39
N LYS A 618 23.23 9.45 -30.43
CA LYS A 618 22.90 10.73 -29.76
C LYS A 618 21.61 11.32 -30.33
N THR A 619 20.71 11.71 -29.44
CA THR A 619 19.36 12.18 -29.79
C THR A 619 19.39 13.49 -30.59
N PRO A 620 18.88 13.54 -31.83
CA PRO A 620 18.73 14.80 -32.56
C PRO A 620 17.78 15.77 -31.84
N LEU A 621 18.06 17.08 -31.92
CA LEU A 621 17.30 18.11 -31.20
C LEU A 621 15.78 18.05 -31.48
N LEU A 622 15.39 17.75 -32.71
CA LEU A 622 13.98 17.58 -33.10
C LEU A 622 13.33 16.35 -32.42
N GLU A 623 14.06 15.23 -32.32
CA GLU A 623 13.57 14.03 -31.63
C GLU A 623 13.54 14.22 -30.11
N TYR A 624 14.44 15.04 -29.53
CA TYR A 624 14.36 15.44 -28.13
C TYR A 624 13.03 16.15 -27.83
N TYR A 625 12.65 17.14 -28.63
CA TYR A 625 11.37 17.84 -28.45
C TYR A 625 10.15 16.95 -28.75
N ARG A 626 10.23 16.08 -29.75
CA ARG A 626 9.18 15.06 -30.01
C ARG A 626 9.02 14.10 -28.83
N LEU A 627 10.12 13.60 -28.27
CA LEU A 627 10.14 12.76 -27.07
C LEU A 627 9.52 13.49 -25.87
N ARG A 628 9.99 14.69 -25.54
CA ARG A 628 9.45 15.50 -24.43
C ARG A 628 7.95 15.75 -24.59
N THR A 629 7.48 16.05 -25.79
CA THR A 629 6.05 16.27 -26.09
C THR A 629 5.24 14.99 -25.93
N LYS A 630 5.69 13.87 -26.50
CA LYS A 630 5.02 12.56 -26.36
C LYS A 630 4.99 12.08 -24.91
N LEU A 631 6.06 12.31 -24.15
CA LEU A 631 6.13 12.03 -22.70
C LEU A 631 5.26 12.96 -21.84
N LEU A 632 4.94 14.17 -22.30
CA LEU A 632 3.95 15.03 -21.62
C LEU A 632 2.53 14.50 -21.87
N LEU A 633 2.21 14.19 -23.13
CA LEU A 633 0.88 13.72 -23.53
C LEU A 633 0.50 12.36 -22.90
N THR A 634 1.44 11.41 -22.76
CA THR A 634 1.16 10.11 -22.12
C THR A 634 0.86 10.21 -20.63
N LYS A 635 1.25 11.30 -19.95
CA LYS A 635 0.91 11.54 -18.54
C LYS A 635 -0.51 12.07 -18.33
N LEU A 636 -1.11 12.71 -19.35
CA LEU A 636 -2.42 13.36 -19.21
C LEU A 636 -3.52 12.40 -18.70
N PRO A 637 -3.67 11.15 -19.21
CA PRO A 637 -4.63 10.20 -18.66
C PRO A 637 -4.44 9.89 -17.16
N TYR A 638 -3.20 9.76 -16.69
CA TYR A 638 -2.90 9.44 -15.29
C TYR A 638 -3.25 10.61 -14.35
N TYR A 639 -2.79 11.83 -14.68
CA TYR A 639 -3.11 13.01 -13.86
C TYR A 639 -4.60 13.38 -13.94
N PHE A 640 -5.23 13.20 -15.10
CA PHE A 640 -6.68 13.35 -15.23
C PHE A 640 -7.41 12.35 -14.33
N GLY A 641 -7.05 11.06 -14.31
CA GLY A 641 -7.69 10.06 -13.44
C GLY A 641 -7.56 10.34 -11.94
N LYS A 642 -6.42 10.87 -11.48
CA LYS A 642 -6.22 11.25 -10.06
C LYS A 642 -7.09 12.45 -9.63
N VAL A 643 -7.41 13.37 -10.55
CA VAL A 643 -8.22 14.59 -10.32
C VAL A 643 -9.72 14.35 -10.59
N TYR A 644 -10.05 13.77 -11.74
CA TYR A 644 -11.40 13.46 -12.21
C TYR A 644 -11.90 12.14 -11.61
N ARG A 645 -12.23 12.17 -10.31
CA ARG A 645 -12.74 11.01 -9.56
C ARG A 645 -14.18 10.60 -9.90
N LEU A 646 -14.87 11.36 -10.76
CA LEU A 646 -16.25 11.05 -11.18
C LEU A 646 -16.31 9.80 -12.08
N ARG A 647 -17.44 9.10 -12.06
CA ARG A 647 -17.73 7.92 -12.90
C ARG A 647 -16.69 6.79 -12.81
N ASN A 648 -15.92 6.73 -11.72
CA ASN A 648 -14.80 5.81 -11.52
C ASN A 648 -13.84 5.76 -12.74
N TRP A 649 -13.58 6.93 -13.35
CA TRP A 649 -12.82 7.02 -14.61
C TRP A 649 -11.43 6.40 -14.51
N GLU A 650 -10.72 6.56 -13.38
CA GLU A 650 -9.42 5.91 -13.16
C GLU A 650 -9.53 4.38 -13.07
N SER A 651 -10.56 3.85 -12.41
CA SER A 651 -10.81 2.39 -12.38
C SER A 651 -11.15 1.86 -13.77
N ARG A 652 -11.87 2.63 -14.59
CA ARG A 652 -12.12 2.32 -16.01
C ARG A 652 -10.81 2.37 -16.82
N ARG A 653 -9.95 3.37 -16.63
CA ARG A 653 -8.60 3.43 -17.24
C ARG A 653 -7.79 2.18 -16.91
N VAL A 654 -7.65 1.84 -15.62
CA VAL A 654 -6.84 0.70 -15.17
C VAL A 654 -7.42 -0.63 -15.69
N ARG A 655 -8.75 -0.79 -15.74
CA ARG A 655 -9.40 -1.95 -16.40
C ARG A 655 -9.04 -2.03 -17.88
N ILE A 656 -9.20 -0.93 -18.61
CA ILE A 656 -8.89 -0.84 -20.05
C ILE A 656 -7.39 -1.05 -20.31
N SER A 657 -6.50 -0.64 -19.40
CA SER A 657 -5.06 -0.94 -19.50
C SER A 657 -4.75 -2.42 -19.24
N ARG A 658 -5.34 -3.06 -18.22
CA ARG A 658 -5.17 -4.50 -17.94
C ARG A 658 -5.65 -5.36 -19.12
N GLU A 659 -6.88 -5.09 -19.58
CA GLU A 659 -7.49 -5.76 -20.73
C GLU A 659 -6.74 -5.47 -22.03
N GLY A 660 -6.30 -4.23 -22.23
CA GLY A 660 -5.58 -3.82 -23.43
C GLY A 660 -4.21 -4.49 -23.56
N LEU A 661 -3.50 -4.72 -22.46
CA LEU A 661 -2.16 -5.32 -22.50
C LEU A 661 -2.22 -6.83 -22.76
N SER A 662 -3.10 -7.57 -22.09
CA SER A 662 -3.31 -8.98 -22.41
C SER A 662 -3.90 -9.19 -23.81
N ARG A 663 -4.73 -8.25 -24.31
CA ARG A 663 -5.16 -8.25 -25.71
C ARG A 663 -4.05 -7.86 -26.70
N VAL A 664 -3.13 -6.96 -26.36
CA VAL A 664 -2.02 -6.57 -27.27
C VAL A 664 -1.10 -7.77 -27.54
N VAL A 665 -0.74 -8.57 -26.53
CA VAL A 665 0.08 -9.78 -26.77
C VAL A 665 -0.69 -10.80 -27.63
N ARG A 666 -1.96 -11.07 -27.31
CA ARG A 666 -2.83 -11.98 -28.08
C ARG A 666 -3.08 -11.49 -29.53
N TRP A 667 -3.15 -10.18 -29.76
CA TRP A 667 -3.37 -9.55 -31.09
C TRP A 667 -2.08 -9.52 -31.91
N GLN A 668 -0.93 -9.17 -31.32
CA GLN A 668 0.37 -9.14 -32.00
C GLN A 668 0.84 -10.52 -32.41
N MET A 669 0.77 -11.50 -31.50
CA MET A 669 1.25 -12.85 -31.79
C MET A 669 0.26 -13.66 -32.64
N GLY A 670 -1.05 -13.39 -32.53
CA GLY A 670 -2.06 -14.23 -33.17
C GLY A 670 -1.98 -15.67 -32.67
N MET A 671 -1.91 -15.86 -31.35
CA MET A 671 -1.72 -17.17 -30.72
C MET A 671 -2.61 -17.34 -29.48
N ARG A 672 -2.79 -18.60 -29.06
CA ARG A 672 -3.10 -18.95 -27.66
C ARG A 672 -1.84 -18.74 -26.80
N ARG A 673 -1.94 -18.99 -25.49
CA ARG A 673 -0.81 -18.82 -24.55
C ARG A 673 0.42 -19.61 -25.03
N THR A 674 1.60 -19.01 -24.90
CA THR A 674 2.87 -19.64 -25.24
C THR A 674 3.21 -20.73 -24.23
N ALA A 675 3.35 -21.97 -24.68
CA ALA A 675 3.75 -23.10 -23.82
C ALA A 675 5.26 -23.13 -23.48
N PHE A 676 6.01 -22.08 -23.84
CA PHE A 676 7.44 -21.90 -23.51
C PHE A 676 8.31 -23.13 -23.85
N ARG A 677 8.02 -23.76 -25.00
CA ARG A 677 8.64 -25.01 -25.45
C ARG A 677 10.06 -24.76 -25.99
N PRO A 678 11.05 -25.64 -25.73
CA PRO A 678 12.37 -25.52 -26.33
C PRO A 678 12.35 -25.58 -27.85
N ARG A 679 13.03 -24.61 -28.48
CA ARG A 679 13.14 -24.43 -29.94
C ARG A 679 14.30 -25.27 -30.53
N LEU A 680 14.36 -25.38 -31.85
CA LEU A 680 15.45 -26.03 -32.59
C LEU A 680 16.80 -25.28 -32.42
N GLU A 681 17.91 -25.88 -32.85
CA GLU A 681 19.26 -25.30 -32.68
C GLU A 681 19.51 -24.02 -33.48
N ASP A 682 18.80 -23.85 -34.61
CA ASP A 682 18.77 -22.63 -35.43
C ASP A 682 17.87 -21.53 -34.84
N GLY A 683 17.12 -21.85 -33.78
CA GLY A 683 16.16 -21.00 -33.08
C GLY A 683 14.71 -21.09 -33.56
N GLU A 684 14.38 -21.95 -34.52
CA GLU A 684 13.03 -22.08 -35.10
C GLU A 684 12.10 -23.03 -34.33
N ILE A 685 10.82 -23.05 -34.72
CA ILE A 685 9.76 -23.89 -34.13
C ILE A 685 9.84 -25.30 -34.73
N ALA A 686 9.64 -26.33 -33.92
CA ALA A 686 9.61 -27.72 -34.40
C ALA A 686 8.38 -27.98 -35.30
N PRO A 687 8.51 -28.80 -36.38
CA PRO A 687 7.38 -29.10 -37.27
C PRO A 687 6.14 -29.62 -36.52
N GLY A 688 4.96 -29.14 -36.93
CA GLY A 688 3.68 -29.49 -36.28
C GLY A 688 3.34 -28.65 -35.04
N VAL A 689 4.33 -28.17 -34.27
CA VAL A 689 4.08 -27.28 -33.11
C VAL A 689 3.43 -25.97 -33.56
N GLU A 690 3.86 -25.42 -34.69
CA GLU A 690 3.31 -24.17 -35.26
C GLU A 690 1.80 -24.25 -35.55
N GLN A 691 1.28 -25.41 -35.96
CA GLN A 691 -0.17 -25.61 -36.15
C GLN A 691 -0.94 -25.73 -34.83
N SER A 692 -0.27 -26.13 -33.73
CA SER A 692 -0.88 -26.16 -32.39
C SER A 692 -0.93 -24.78 -31.71
N GLU A 693 -0.15 -23.81 -32.21
CA GLU A 693 0.02 -22.49 -31.61
C GLU A 693 -0.59 -21.34 -32.44
N ALA A 694 -0.73 -21.52 -33.76
CA ALA A 694 -1.35 -20.55 -34.68
C ALA A 694 -2.83 -20.26 -34.38
N VAL A 695 -3.21 -18.98 -34.32
CA VAL A 695 -4.60 -18.52 -34.09
C VAL A 695 -4.98 -17.36 -35.01
N VAL A 696 -6.23 -17.34 -35.46
CA VAL A 696 -6.80 -16.26 -36.28
C VAL A 696 -7.12 -15.04 -35.40
N PRO A 697 -6.62 -13.82 -35.71
CA PRO A 697 -6.88 -12.63 -34.90
C PRO A 697 -8.37 -12.24 -34.84
N ASN A 698 -8.94 -12.12 -33.64
CA ASN A 698 -10.32 -11.64 -33.45
C ASN A 698 -10.41 -10.12 -33.60
N MET A 699 -10.48 -9.66 -34.85
CA MET A 699 -10.56 -8.24 -35.21
C MET A 699 -11.80 -7.54 -34.63
N VAL A 700 -12.91 -8.25 -34.45
CA VAL A 700 -14.16 -7.68 -33.90
C VAL A 700 -13.97 -7.26 -32.45
N LEU A 701 -13.34 -8.12 -31.64
CA LEU A 701 -13.05 -7.84 -30.23
C LEU A 701 -12.00 -6.72 -30.07
N GLY A 702 -11.02 -6.65 -30.98
CA GLY A 702 -10.04 -5.56 -31.05
C GLY A 702 -10.67 -4.21 -31.41
N GLN A 703 -11.58 -4.18 -32.40
CA GLN A 703 -12.34 -2.97 -32.72
C GLN A 703 -13.22 -2.52 -31.54
N ALA A 704 -13.90 -3.44 -30.85
CA ALA A 704 -14.72 -3.11 -29.68
C ALA A 704 -13.88 -2.47 -28.56
N PHE A 705 -12.69 -3.03 -28.27
CA PHE A 705 -11.73 -2.45 -27.33
C PHE A 705 -11.29 -1.03 -27.74
N MET A 706 -10.92 -0.82 -29.01
CA MET A 706 -10.51 0.49 -29.49
C MET A 706 -11.64 1.53 -29.44
N ARG A 707 -12.91 1.12 -29.58
CA ARG A 707 -14.07 2.01 -29.34
C ARG A 707 -14.17 2.43 -27.87
N GLU A 708 -13.99 1.51 -26.92
CA GLU A 708 -14.02 1.82 -25.48
C GLU A 708 -12.85 2.74 -25.06
N TYR A 709 -11.63 2.45 -25.52
CA TYR A 709 -10.46 3.30 -25.28
C TYR A 709 -10.66 4.70 -25.90
N ASN A 710 -11.10 4.79 -27.15
CA ASN A 710 -11.38 6.08 -27.81
C ASN A 710 -12.50 6.85 -27.11
N PHE A 711 -13.50 6.16 -26.54
CA PHE A 711 -14.53 6.81 -25.71
C PHE A 711 -13.93 7.39 -24.41
N LEU A 712 -13.09 6.63 -23.70
CA LEU A 712 -12.40 7.10 -22.48
C LEU A 712 -11.54 8.35 -22.74
N ILE A 713 -10.79 8.37 -23.86
CA ILE A 713 -9.97 9.50 -24.27
C ILE A 713 -10.84 10.69 -24.73
N ARG A 714 -11.94 10.47 -25.45
CA ARG A 714 -12.91 11.53 -25.80
C ARG A 714 -13.60 12.12 -24.56
N GLU A 715 -13.91 11.32 -23.55
CA GLU A 715 -14.45 11.79 -22.26
C GLU A 715 -13.44 12.71 -21.56
N MET A 716 -12.16 12.33 -21.51
CA MET A 716 -11.08 13.18 -20.98
C MET A 716 -10.92 14.50 -21.78
N LEU A 717 -10.80 14.41 -23.11
CA LEU A 717 -10.61 15.58 -23.98
C LEU A 717 -11.84 16.52 -23.96
N GLY A 718 -13.05 15.98 -23.85
CA GLY A 718 -14.27 16.76 -23.70
C GLY A 718 -14.34 17.52 -22.38
N VAL A 719 -13.92 16.89 -21.26
CA VAL A 719 -13.85 17.57 -19.95
C VAL A 719 -12.74 18.64 -19.94
N ILE A 720 -11.55 18.33 -20.45
CA ILE A 720 -10.45 19.31 -20.54
C ILE A 720 -10.84 20.47 -21.46
N GLY A 721 -11.39 20.18 -22.64
CA GLY A 721 -11.89 21.19 -23.57
C GLY A 721 -13.01 22.05 -22.98
N GLY A 722 -13.95 21.44 -22.26
CA GLY A 722 -15.01 22.18 -21.54
C GLY A 722 -14.46 23.10 -20.45
N VAL A 723 -13.46 22.66 -19.69
CA VAL A 723 -12.77 23.52 -18.69
C VAL A 723 -11.99 24.64 -19.36
N VAL A 724 -11.24 24.36 -20.44
CA VAL A 724 -10.49 25.39 -21.19
C VAL A 724 -11.44 26.40 -21.82
N LEU A 725 -12.54 25.96 -22.44
CA LEU A 725 -13.58 26.85 -22.97
C LEU A 725 -14.26 27.65 -21.86
N SER A 726 -14.50 27.07 -20.67
CA SER A 726 -15.04 27.80 -19.51
C SER A 726 -14.06 28.87 -19.00
N VAL A 727 -12.76 28.58 -18.99
CA VAL A 727 -11.72 29.54 -18.59
C VAL A 727 -11.54 30.62 -19.65
N LEU A 728 -11.54 30.28 -20.95
CA LEU A 728 -11.49 31.27 -22.03
C LEU A 728 -12.75 32.13 -22.05
N ALA A 729 -13.93 31.56 -21.83
CA ALA A 729 -15.18 32.32 -21.68
C ALA A 729 -15.13 33.22 -20.44
N MET A 730 -14.57 32.75 -19.32
CA MET A 730 -14.38 33.57 -18.12
C MET A 730 -13.36 34.70 -18.34
N VAL A 731 -12.27 34.44 -19.09
CA VAL A 731 -11.24 35.44 -19.42
C VAL A 731 -11.79 36.48 -20.40
N ASN A 732 -12.47 36.07 -21.47
CA ASN A 732 -13.19 37.00 -22.35
C ASN A 732 -14.24 37.79 -21.55
N TYR A 733 -15.06 37.13 -20.73
CA TYR A 733 -16.00 37.82 -19.85
C TYR A 733 -15.31 38.85 -18.93
N TYR A 734 -14.11 38.59 -18.42
CA TYR A 734 -13.33 39.53 -17.61
C TYR A 734 -12.64 40.64 -18.41
N HIS A 735 -12.42 40.42 -19.71
CA HIS A 735 -11.75 41.33 -20.63
C HIS A 735 -12.73 42.27 -21.35
N ASP A 736 -13.92 41.75 -21.67
CA ASP A 736 -15.08 42.46 -22.18
C ASP A 736 -15.76 43.26 -21.04
N ASN A 737 -15.97 42.62 -19.88
CA ASN A 737 -16.42 43.30 -18.66
C ASN A 737 -15.23 43.78 -17.82
N LYS A 738 -14.47 44.76 -18.36
CA LYS A 738 -13.79 45.72 -17.48
C LYS A 738 -14.80 46.27 -16.47
N PRO A 739 -14.40 46.54 -15.21
CA PRO A 739 -15.35 46.87 -14.14
C PRO A 739 -16.14 48.13 -14.49
N CYS A 740 -17.40 47.93 -14.90
CA CYS A 740 -18.31 49.02 -15.19
C CYS A 740 -18.68 49.67 -13.84
N SER A 741 -18.21 50.90 -13.64
CA SER A 741 -18.68 51.73 -12.53
C SER A 741 -20.20 51.91 -12.64
N SER A 742 -20.89 51.89 -11.50
CA SER A 742 -22.36 51.85 -11.38
C SER A 742 -23.04 50.54 -11.82
N VAL A 743 -22.88 49.48 -11.02
CA VAL A 743 -24.01 48.55 -10.80
C VAL A 743 -25.02 49.28 -9.91
N HIS A 744 -26.26 49.42 -10.38
CA HIS A 744 -27.36 49.93 -9.55
C HIS A 744 -27.65 48.93 -8.43
N MET A 745 -27.40 49.32 -7.18
CA MET A 745 -27.89 48.56 -6.03
C MET A 745 -29.40 48.83 -5.86
N PRO A 746 -30.23 47.81 -5.59
CA PRO A 746 -31.59 48.06 -5.10
C PRO A 746 -31.50 48.84 -3.79
N ASN A 747 -32.35 49.85 -3.62
CA ASN A 747 -32.43 50.57 -2.35
C ASN A 747 -32.83 49.60 -1.23
N PRO A 748 -32.21 49.67 -0.03
CA PRO A 748 -32.72 48.93 1.12
C PRO A 748 -34.17 49.37 1.40
N PRO A 749 -35.03 48.47 1.92
CA PRO A 749 -36.40 48.84 2.25
C PRO A 749 -36.40 50.00 3.25
N SER A 750 -37.30 50.97 3.05
CA SER A 750 -37.23 52.34 3.57
C SER A 750 -37.19 52.52 5.10
N ASN A 751 -37.29 51.43 5.86
CA ASN A 751 -37.41 51.41 7.31
C ASN A 751 -36.14 50.87 8.01
N ILE A 752 -35.07 50.55 7.26
CA ILE A 752 -33.78 50.16 7.84
C ILE A 752 -32.97 51.43 8.17
N PRO A 753 -32.45 51.59 9.41
CA PRO A 753 -31.67 52.77 9.78
C PRO A 753 -30.28 52.77 9.11
N LYS A 754 -29.64 53.95 9.04
CA LYS A 754 -28.29 54.10 8.45
C LYS A 754 -27.17 53.68 9.40
N THR A 755 -27.37 53.93 10.69
CA THR A 755 -26.48 53.56 11.79
C THR A 755 -27.21 52.66 12.78
N GLN A 756 -26.44 51.99 13.62
CA GLN A 756 -26.87 51.01 14.60
C GLN A 756 -25.89 50.95 15.77
N LYS A 757 -26.38 50.38 16.87
CA LYS A 757 -25.59 50.01 18.03
C LYS A 757 -24.91 48.66 17.85
N ALA A 758 -23.65 48.55 18.28
CA ALA A 758 -22.87 47.31 18.25
C ALA A 758 -21.83 47.24 19.39
N VAL A 759 -21.44 46.02 19.72
CA VAL A 759 -20.34 45.67 20.63
C VAL A 759 -19.16 45.17 19.78
N VAL A 760 -18.07 45.93 19.78
CA VAL A 760 -16.88 45.64 18.96
C VAL A 760 -15.68 45.26 19.82
N CYS A 761 -14.80 44.42 19.29
CA CYS A 761 -13.44 44.27 19.79
C CYS A 761 -12.54 45.28 19.04
N PRO A 762 -11.92 46.28 19.72
CA PRO A 762 -11.09 47.29 19.05
C PRO A 762 -9.74 46.78 18.54
N GLY A 763 -9.24 45.66 19.09
CA GLY A 763 -7.92 45.12 18.79
C GLY A 763 -7.48 44.05 19.80
N PRO A 764 -6.37 43.34 19.57
CA PRO A 764 -5.84 42.35 20.49
C PRO A 764 -5.63 42.89 21.92
N GLY A 765 -5.98 42.08 22.91
CA GLY A 765 -5.96 42.41 24.34
C GLY A 765 -7.08 43.34 24.83
N GLN A 766 -7.69 44.14 23.94
CA GLN A 766 -8.60 45.22 24.32
C GLN A 766 -9.94 44.69 24.88
N PRO A 767 -10.56 45.39 25.85
CA PRO A 767 -11.94 45.13 26.24
C PRO A 767 -12.89 45.40 25.07
N TRP A 768 -14.03 44.72 25.04
CA TRP A 768 -15.08 45.06 24.08
C TRP A 768 -15.71 46.41 24.43
N THR A 769 -16.01 47.21 23.42
CA THR A 769 -16.61 48.54 23.57
C THR A 769 -17.95 48.62 22.85
N VAL A 770 -18.87 49.39 23.41
CA VAL A 770 -20.19 49.64 22.80
C VAL A 770 -20.14 50.95 22.01
N LEU A 771 -20.48 50.86 20.73
CA LEU A 771 -20.59 52.00 19.82
C LEU A 771 -22.05 52.14 19.38
N ASN A 772 -22.59 53.36 19.35
CA ASN A 772 -24.01 53.61 19.01
C ASN A 772 -24.23 54.01 17.53
N ASP A 773 -23.16 54.36 16.82
CA ASP A 773 -23.22 54.98 15.48
C ASP A 773 -22.45 54.16 14.42
N VAL A 774 -22.43 52.83 14.55
CA VAL A 774 -21.82 51.93 13.57
C VAL A 774 -22.71 51.86 12.34
N PRO A 775 -22.20 51.89 11.09
CA PRO A 775 -23.05 51.72 9.91
C PRO A 775 -23.81 50.40 9.91
N VAL A 776 -25.06 50.40 9.41
CA VAL A 776 -25.77 49.15 9.13
C VAL A 776 -25.15 48.50 7.87
N PRO A 777 -24.72 47.23 7.93
CA PRO A 777 -24.06 46.57 6.80
C PRO A 777 -25.05 46.32 5.66
N ILE A 778 -24.63 46.66 4.43
CA ILE A 778 -25.39 46.34 3.21
C ILE A 778 -25.09 44.88 2.82
N PRO A 779 -26.11 44.02 2.57
CA PRO A 779 -25.87 42.64 2.17
C PRO A 779 -25.21 42.57 0.79
N ARG A 780 -24.11 41.81 0.69
CA ARG A 780 -23.48 41.45 -0.58
C ARG A 780 -24.42 40.51 -1.37
N PRO A 781 -24.21 40.28 -2.69
CA PRO A 781 -25.17 39.53 -3.51
C PRO A 781 -25.58 38.15 -2.97
N HIS A 782 -24.67 37.42 -2.30
CA HIS A 782 -24.94 36.12 -1.67
C HIS A 782 -25.14 36.18 -0.14
N ASP A 783 -25.23 37.37 0.45
CA ASP A 783 -25.51 37.55 1.87
C ASP A 783 -26.99 37.91 2.10
N VAL A 784 -27.45 37.75 3.34
CA VAL A 784 -28.70 38.33 3.83
C VAL A 784 -28.40 39.31 4.96
N LEU A 785 -29.25 40.32 5.12
CA LEU A 785 -29.23 41.24 6.25
C LEU A 785 -30.22 40.74 7.31
N ILE A 786 -29.74 40.52 8.53
CA ILE A 786 -30.48 39.98 9.67
C ILE A 786 -30.66 41.09 10.70
N LYS A 787 -31.90 41.39 11.12
CA LYS A 787 -32.14 42.12 12.37
C LYS A 787 -32.01 41.12 13.52
N VAL A 788 -31.12 41.39 14.46
CA VAL A 788 -30.79 40.45 15.55
C VAL A 788 -31.78 40.59 16.70
N ILE A 789 -32.17 39.46 17.30
CA ILE A 789 -33.05 39.40 18.46
C ILE A 789 -32.23 39.09 19.71
N ALA A 790 -31.36 38.08 19.65
CA ALA A 790 -30.54 37.64 20.78
C ALA A 790 -29.23 36.98 20.30
N VAL A 791 -28.20 37.07 21.14
CA VAL A 791 -26.87 36.49 20.86
C VAL A 791 -26.30 35.80 22.10
N GLY A 792 -25.94 34.52 22.00
CA GLY A 792 -25.23 33.82 23.07
C GLY A 792 -23.75 34.22 23.17
N LEU A 793 -23.21 34.27 24.39
CA LEU A 793 -21.80 34.53 24.68
C LEU A 793 -21.05 33.21 24.94
N CYS A 794 -19.86 33.08 24.36
CA CYS A 794 -19.09 31.85 24.36
C CYS A 794 -17.60 32.08 24.65
N GLY A 795 -16.93 31.09 25.25
CA GLY A 795 -15.46 31.14 25.43
C GLY A 795 -14.71 31.24 24.09
N GLY A 796 -15.30 30.74 22.99
CA GLY A 796 -14.76 30.91 21.64
C GLY A 796 -14.71 32.36 21.15
N ASP A 797 -15.53 33.26 21.70
CA ASP A 797 -15.42 34.70 21.42
C ASP A 797 -14.11 35.30 22.00
N GLY A 798 -13.42 34.58 22.90
CA GLY A 798 -12.12 34.97 23.43
C GLY A 798 -10.99 34.95 22.41
N VAL A 799 -11.14 34.25 21.28
CA VAL A 799 -10.17 34.25 20.17
C VAL A 799 -9.98 35.67 19.62
N LEU A 800 -11.05 36.47 19.55
CA LEU A 800 -10.99 37.89 19.20
C LEU A 800 -10.09 38.69 20.14
N ARG A 801 -10.23 38.48 21.45
CA ARG A 801 -9.45 39.24 22.44
C ARG A 801 -8.01 38.75 22.53
N ALA A 802 -7.76 37.46 22.28
CA ALA A 802 -6.42 36.90 22.25
C ALA A 802 -5.61 37.36 21.02
N GLY A 803 -6.26 37.61 19.88
CA GLY A 803 -5.59 37.97 18.63
C GLY A 803 -4.71 36.86 18.03
N GLY A 804 -4.89 35.61 18.48
CA GLY A 804 -4.00 34.49 18.16
C GLY A 804 -4.14 33.90 16.75
N MET A 805 -5.08 34.37 15.92
CA MET A 805 -5.24 33.91 14.54
C MET A 805 -4.67 34.92 13.53
N PRO A 806 -3.74 34.51 12.63
CA PRO A 806 -3.26 35.35 11.55
C PRO A 806 -4.40 35.76 10.60
N GLY A 807 -4.49 37.06 10.28
CA GLY A 807 -5.51 37.60 9.38
C GLY A 807 -6.84 37.98 10.03
N LEU A 808 -6.84 38.30 11.33
CA LEU A 808 -7.95 39.00 11.98
C LEU A 808 -7.85 40.52 11.71
N ASP A 809 -8.85 41.07 11.06
CA ASP A 809 -9.02 42.52 10.87
C ASP A 809 -9.81 43.11 12.05
N TYR A 810 -9.40 44.29 12.54
CA TYR A 810 -10.04 45.02 13.64
C TYR A 810 -10.32 46.48 13.25
N PRO A 811 -11.35 47.14 13.81
CA PRO A 811 -12.32 46.62 14.77
C PRO A 811 -13.33 45.67 14.13
N ILE A 812 -13.90 44.76 14.93
CA ILE A 812 -14.84 43.72 14.49
C ILE A 812 -15.94 43.50 15.52
N VAL A 813 -17.19 43.30 15.06
CA VAL A 813 -18.33 43.01 15.95
C VAL A 813 -18.20 41.60 16.54
N ALA A 814 -18.45 41.45 17.84
CA ALA A 814 -18.28 40.20 18.57
C ALA A 814 -19.55 39.29 18.56
N GLY A 815 -19.42 38.05 19.05
CA GLY A 815 -20.52 37.11 19.28
C GLY A 815 -20.93 36.27 18.06
N HIS A 816 -21.00 34.94 18.23
CA HIS A 816 -21.23 33.98 17.13
C HIS A 816 -22.41 33.01 17.32
N GLU A 817 -23.25 33.20 18.33
CA GLU A 817 -24.47 32.41 18.57
C GLU A 817 -25.69 33.28 18.26
N ILE A 818 -26.01 33.54 16.98
CA ILE A 818 -26.92 34.62 16.54
C ILE A 818 -28.32 34.08 16.24
N VAL A 819 -29.38 34.70 16.78
CA VAL A 819 -30.78 34.49 16.35
C VAL A 819 -31.43 35.81 15.94
N GLY A 820 -32.11 35.84 14.80
CA GLY A 820 -32.73 37.05 14.26
C GLY A 820 -33.74 36.78 13.14
N ARG A 821 -34.19 37.85 12.46
CA ARG A 821 -35.06 37.77 11.27
C ARG A 821 -34.38 38.40 10.06
N ILE A 822 -34.55 37.79 8.89
CA ILE A 822 -34.12 38.37 7.61
C ILE A 822 -34.91 39.65 7.35
N VAL A 823 -34.22 40.77 7.12
CA VAL A 823 -34.82 42.07 6.73
C VAL A 823 -34.38 42.55 5.34
N GLY A 824 -33.39 41.90 4.73
CA GLY A 824 -32.98 42.13 3.35
C GLY A 824 -32.24 40.93 2.76
N LEU A 825 -32.31 40.77 1.44
CA LEU A 825 -31.62 39.74 0.66
C LEU A 825 -30.66 40.40 -0.31
N GLY A 826 -29.48 39.81 -0.55
CA GLY A 826 -28.68 40.12 -1.73
C GLY A 826 -29.33 39.56 -3.01
N ASN A 827 -29.10 40.23 -4.14
CA ASN A 827 -29.75 39.93 -5.42
C ASN A 827 -29.61 38.46 -5.88
N GLU A 828 -28.47 37.82 -5.57
CA GLU A 828 -28.22 36.42 -5.90
C GLU A 828 -28.91 35.45 -4.91
N VAL A 829 -29.18 35.86 -3.67
CA VAL A 829 -30.01 35.06 -2.75
C VAL A 829 -31.47 35.08 -3.18
N GLU A 830 -31.97 36.24 -3.62
CA GLU A 830 -33.32 36.40 -4.15
C GLU A 830 -33.54 35.54 -5.40
N SER A 831 -32.65 35.63 -6.39
CA SER A 831 -32.73 34.85 -7.64
C SER A 831 -32.47 33.34 -7.44
N SER A 832 -31.49 32.95 -6.61
CA SER A 832 -31.17 31.53 -6.36
C SER A 832 -32.11 30.84 -5.38
N SER A 833 -33.06 31.56 -4.78
CA SER A 833 -34.01 31.06 -3.76
C SER A 833 -34.83 29.83 -4.20
N GLY A 834 -34.95 29.56 -5.51
CA GLY A 834 -35.57 28.36 -6.07
C GLY A 834 -34.65 27.13 -6.24
N THR A 835 -33.36 27.23 -5.90
CA THR A 835 -32.36 26.15 -6.04
C THR A 835 -31.71 25.71 -4.72
N SER A 836 -31.90 26.49 -3.66
CA SER A 836 -31.56 26.10 -2.27
C SER A 836 -32.62 25.15 -1.72
N ILE A 837 -32.21 24.18 -0.88
CA ILE A 837 -33.16 23.34 -0.11
C ILE A 837 -34.00 24.15 0.89
N TRP A 838 -33.52 25.34 1.26
CA TRP A 838 -34.21 26.32 2.08
C TRP A 838 -34.48 27.57 1.24
N LYS A 839 -35.75 27.87 0.96
CA LYS A 839 -36.14 29.12 0.30
C LYS A 839 -36.08 30.26 1.33
N TRP A 840 -35.10 31.15 1.20
CA TRP A 840 -34.92 32.29 2.09
C TRP A 840 -35.87 33.44 1.75
N THR A 841 -36.52 34.04 2.75
CA THR A 841 -37.48 35.14 2.57
C THR A 841 -37.37 36.19 3.69
N VAL A 842 -37.71 37.44 3.37
CA VAL A 842 -37.81 38.52 4.37
C VAL A 842 -38.88 38.18 5.41
N GLY A 843 -38.61 38.48 6.69
CA GLY A 843 -39.44 38.14 7.86
C GLY A 843 -39.11 36.77 8.48
N GLN A 844 -38.48 35.87 7.72
CA GLN A 844 -38.11 34.53 8.19
C GLN A 844 -37.11 34.58 9.36
N ARG A 845 -37.35 33.73 10.37
CA ARG A 845 -36.52 33.60 11.56
C ARG A 845 -35.36 32.62 11.29
N VAL A 846 -34.15 33.05 11.59
CA VAL A 846 -32.91 32.35 11.23
C VAL A 846 -31.89 32.39 12.34
N GLY A 847 -31.09 31.32 12.42
CA GLY A 847 -29.90 31.24 13.26
C GLY A 847 -28.62 31.29 12.43
N VAL A 848 -27.54 31.76 13.05
CA VAL A 848 -26.17 31.69 12.53
C VAL A 848 -25.24 31.28 13.67
N GLY A 849 -24.44 30.24 13.45
CA GLY A 849 -23.43 29.76 14.41
C GLY A 849 -22.03 30.27 14.06
N TRP A 850 -21.00 29.58 14.59
CA TRP A 850 -19.59 29.85 14.28
C TRP A 850 -19.26 29.79 12.78
N ASN A 851 -19.89 28.89 12.02
CA ASN A 851 -19.65 28.75 10.57
C ASN A 851 -20.38 29.85 9.78
N ALA A 852 -19.66 30.90 9.35
CA ALA A 852 -20.19 32.00 8.56
C ALA A 852 -20.31 31.71 7.05
N GLY A 853 -20.28 30.43 6.66
CA GLY A 853 -20.58 29.97 5.31
C GLY A 853 -19.43 29.24 4.61
N ARG A 854 -19.72 28.81 3.37
CA ARG A 854 -18.89 27.90 2.58
C ARG A 854 -18.85 28.30 1.10
N CYS A 855 -17.71 28.12 0.44
CA CYS A 855 -17.55 28.54 -0.96
C CYS A 855 -18.20 27.61 -2.00
N GLN A 856 -18.74 26.46 -1.58
CA GLN A 856 -19.44 25.44 -2.38
C GLN A 856 -18.60 24.73 -3.48
N LYS A 857 -17.49 25.33 -3.91
CA LYS A 857 -16.64 24.87 -5.04
C LYS A 857 -15.38 24.08 -4.65
N CYS A 858 -14.93 24.13 -3.40
CA CYS A 858 -13.73 23.40 -2.95
C CYS A 858 -13.97 21.87 -2.87
N TYR A 859 -12.90 21.09 -2.67
CA TYR A 859 -12.97 19.63 -2.52
C TYR A 859 -13.96 19.23 -1.42
N TYR A 860 -13.77 19.76 -0.21
CA TYR A 860 -14.54 19.46 0.99
C TYR A 860 -16.03 19.81 0.86
N CYS A 861 -16.37 20.95 0.25
CA CYS A 861 -17.77 21.28 -0.06
C CYS A 861 -18.41 20.27 -1.02
N ARG A 862 -17.70 19.89 -2.09
CA ARG A 862 -18.20 18.95 -3.10
C ARG A 862 -18.18 17.48 -2.64
N SER A 863 -17.46 17.16 -1.57
CA SER A 863 -17.49 15.86 -0.90
C SER A 863 -18.47 15.81 0.28
N GLY A 864 -19.37 16.77 0.43
CA GLY A 864 -20.39 16.79 1.49
C GLY A 864 -19.86 17.08 2.90
N ASN A 865 -18.59 17.47 3.07
CA ASN A 865 -18.01 17.84 4.36
C ASN A 865 -17.57 19.32 4.35
N PRO A 866 -18.51 20.28 4.45
CA PRO A 866 -18.17 21.70 4.38
C PRO A 866 -17.35 22.24 5.56
N GLN A 867 -17.14 21.46 6.64
CA GLN A 867 -16.28 21.85 7.76
C GLN A 867 -14.82 22.02 7.32
N GLY A 868 -14.34 21.19 6.37
CA GLY A 868 -13.01 21.31 5.77
C GLY A 868 -12.88 22.40 4.70
N CYS A 869 -13.85 23.31 4.55
CA CYS A 869 -13.82 24.31 3.48
C CYS A 869 -12.58 25.22 3.57
N SER A 870 -11.75 25.25 2.52
CA SER A 870 -10.56 26.12 2.42
C SER A 870 -10.87 27.63 2.28
N MET A 871 -12.15 27.99 2.39
CA MET A 871 -12.70 29.33 2.53
C MET A 871 -13.84 29.27 3.56
N ALA A 872 -13.66 28.53 4.66
CA ALA A 872 -14.58 28.53 5.79
C ALA A 872 -14.47 29.90 6.45
N HIS A 873 -15.51 30.72 6.32
CA HIS A 873 -15.59 31.95 7.09
C HIS A 873 -16.07 31.62 8.50
N ALA A 874 -15.55 32.34 9.50
CA ALA A 874 -15.96 32.21 10.89
C ALA A 874 -16.63 33.52 11.34
N THR A 875 -17.78 33.39 11.97
CA THR A 875 -18.59 34.48 12.52
C THR A 875 -17.83 35.13 13.67
N ALA A 876 -17.81 36.46 13.72
CA ALA A 876 -17.01 37.21 14.69
C ALA A 876 -15.50 36.89 14.63
N LEU A 877 -14.96 36.60 13.42
CA LEU A 877 -13.51 36.46 13.17
C LEU A 877 -13.13 36.92 11.75
N THR A 878 -13.74 36.34 10.70
CA THR A 878 -13.49 36.73 9.29
C THR A 878 -14.67 37.45 8.65
N ARG A 879 -15.70 37.69 9.46
CA ARG A 879 -16.91 38.50 9.23
C ARG A 879 -17.37 39.01 10.59
N ASP A 880 -18.06 40.14 10.61
CA ASP A 880 -18.72 40.66 11.81
C ASP A 880 -19.64 39.64 12.48
N GLY A 881 -19.69 39.70 13.80
CA GLY A 881 -20.54 38.89 14.66
C GLY A 881 -21.98 39.39 14.74
N GLY A 882 -22.67 38.91 15.78
CA GLY A 882 -24.08 39.18 16.03
C GLY A 882 -24.38 40.25 17.06
N LEU A 883 -23.41 40.72 17.85
CA LEU A 883 -23.63 41.73 18.90
C LEU A 883 -23.81 43.15 18.31
N ALA A 884 -24.77 43.28 17.40
CA ALA A 884 -25.21 44.51 16.77
C ALA A 884 -26.72 44.37 16.46
N GLU A 885 -27.43 45.49 16.25
CA GLU A 885 -28.85 45.44 15.90
C GLU A 885 -29.11 44.76 14.54
N TYR A 886 -28.13 44.84 13.62
CA TYR A 886 -28.14 44.28 12.28
C TYR A 886 -26.77 43.70 11.88
N THR A 887 -26.77 42.50 11.30
CA THR A 887 -25.56 41.80 10.82
C THR A 887 -25.79 41.13 9.46
N THR A 888 -24.71 40.78 8.75
CA THR A 888 -24.78 40.08 7.45
C THR A 888 -24.14 38.69 7.49
N ALA A 889 -24.93 37.69 7.08
CA ALA A 889 -24.48 36.31 6.96
C ALA A 889 -24.64 35.81 5.52
N HIS A 890 -23.68 35.02 5.04
CA HIS A 890 -23.78 34.36 3.75
C HIS A 890 -24.93 33.35 3.75
N PHE A 891 -25.73 33.24 2.68
CA PHE A 891 -26.96 32.43 2.69
C PHE A 891 -26.75 30.95 3.05
N THR A 892 -25.53 30.43 2.84
CA THR A 892 -25.16 29.05 3.21
C THR A 892 -24.90 28.84 4.70
N ALA A 893 -24.70 29.92 5.46
CA ALA A 893 -24.44 29.96 6.90
C ALA A 893 -25.73 29.85 7.74
N LEU A 894 -26.85 30.21 7.12
CA LEU A 894 -28.16 30.27 7.75
C LEU A 894 -28.69 28.88 8.08
N VAL A 895 -29.35 28.78 9.24
CA VAL A 895 -30.25 27.68 9.59
C VAL A 895 -31.66 28.24 9.83
N PRO A 896 -32.74 27.61 9.32
CA PRO A 896 -34.10 28.00 9.69
C PRO A 896 -34.30 27.77 11.20
N TYR A 897 -34.66 28.81 11.94
CA TYR A 897 -34.78 28.72 13.39
C TYR A 897 -36.24 28.47 13.79
N PRO A 898 -36.55 27.36 14.50
CA PRO A 898 -37.93 26.95 14.78
C PRO A 898 -38.60 27.86 15.81
N ASP A 899 -39.91 28.07 15.67
CA ASP A 899 -40.68 28.95 16.55
C ASP A 899 -40.99 28.29 17.92
N GLU A 900 -40.86 26.97 18.02
CA GLU A 900 -40.91 26.19 19.27
C GLU A 900 -39.67 26.36 20.17
N LEU A 901 -38.69 27.17 19.74
CA LEU A 901 -37.54 27.62 20.50
C LEU A 901 -37.55 29.15 20.56
N SER A 902 -37.55 29.74 21.77
CA SER A 902 -37.29 31.19 21.94
C SER A 902 -35.87 31.54 21.46
N SER A 903 -35.66 32.77 20.99
CA SER A 903 -34.35 33.31 20.59
C SER A 903 -33.33 33.26 21.73
N LEU A 904 -33.78 33.19 22.99
CA LEU A 904 -32.93 32.93 24.15
C LEU A 904 -32.25 31.54 24.13
N GLN A 905 -32.68 30.63 23.24
CA GLN A 905 -32.02 29.35 22.99
C GLN A 905 -30.89 29.44 21.95
N ALA A 906 -30.41 30.65 21.64
CA ALA A 906 -29.25 30.90 20.80
C ALA A 906 -28.03 30.00 21.07
N PRO A 907 -27.67 29.63 22.32
CA PRO A 907 -26.52 28.75 22.59
C PRO A 907 -26.62 27.33 22.03
N LEU A 908 -27.79 26.90 21.53
CA LEU A 908 -27.90 25.66 20.76
C LEU A 908 -27.14 25.72 19.42
N LEU A 909 -26.85 26.92 18.89
CA LEU A 909 -26.12 27.15 17.64
C LEU A 909 -24.60 26.94 17.74
N CYS A 910 -24.02 26.84 18.95
CA CYS A 910 -22.61 26.48 19.13
C CYS A 910 -22.42 25.51 20.31
N ALA A 911 -22.78 25.85 21.55
CA ALA A 911 -22.61 24.93 22.68
C ALA A 911 -23.45 23.64 22.54
N GLY A 912 -24.76 23.77 22.25
CA GLY A 912 -25.64 22.61 22.02
C GLY A 912 -25.24 21.82 20.79
N LEU A 913 -24.98 22.51 19.68
CA LEU A 913 -24.45 21.95 18.44
C LEU A 913 -23.19 21.10 18.68
N THR A 914 -22.20 21.63 19.41
CA THR A 914 -20.92 20.96 19.63
C THR A 914 -21.09 19.69 20.47
N CYS A 915 -21.97 19.72 21.48
CA CYS A 915 -22.29 18.54 22.29
C CYS A 915 -23.07 17.49 21.50
N PHE A 916 -24.15 17.86 20.81
CA PHE A 916 -24.98 16.94 20.02
C PHE A 916 -24.21 16.34 18.82
N ASN A 917 -23.47 17.18 18.10
CA ASN A 917 -22.79 16.77 16.87
C ASN A 917 -21.57 15.88 17.16
N SER A 918 -20.90 16.05 18.29
CA SER A 918 -19.84 15.13 18.72
C SER A 918 -20.42 13.79 19.21
N LEU A 919 -21.44 13.82 20.09
CA LEU A 919 -22.09 12.62 20.60
C LEU A 919 -22.81 11.79 19.52
N ARG A 920 -23.26 12.38 18.39
CA ARG A 920 -23.89 11.61 17.30
C ARG A 920 -22.88 11.00 16.31
N HIS A 921 -21.61 11.36 16.41
CA HIS A 921 -20.51 10.85 15.56
C HIS A 921 -19.55 9.93 16.33
N THR A 922 -19.90 9.53 17.56
CA THR A 922 -19.21 8.50 18.31
C THR A 922 -19.55 7.08 17.79
N ARG A 923 -18.79 6.08 18.24
CA ARG A 923 -19.06 4.65 18.03
C ARG A 923 -20.03 4.05 19.04
N ALA A 924 -20.21 4.71 20.20
CA ALA A 924 -21.08 4.26 21.27
C ALA A 924 -22.57 4.34 20.88
N LYS A 925 -23.41 3.60 21.60
CA LYS A 925 -24.83 3.37 21.31
C LYS A 925 -25.71 3.77 22.51
N PRO A 926 -27.03 3.95 22.32
CA PRO A 926 -27.96 4.05 23.44
C PRO A 926 -27.76 2.88 24.42
N GLY A 927 -27.65 3.20 25.72
CA GLY A 927 -27.25 2.29 26.79
C GLY A 927 -25.78 2.42 27.24
N ASP A 928 -24.89 2.90 26.37
CA ASP A 928 -23.47 3.15 26.71
C ASP A 928 -23.29 4.37 27.62
N SER A 929 -22.15 4.42 28.31
CA SER A 929 -21.79 5.45 29.29
C SER A 929 -21.02 6.64 28.70
N VAL A 930 -21.38 7.86 29.15
CA VAL A 930 -20.71 9.12 28.79
C VAL A 930 -20.24 9.80 30.08
N LEU A 931 -18.92 9.83 30.29
CA LEU A 931 -18.29 10.55 31.40
C LEU A 931 -18.04 12.01 31.00
N ILE A 932 -18.89 12.91 31.47
CA ILE A 932 -18.83 14.35 31.20
C ILE A 932 -17.92 15.00 32.23
N ILE A 933 -16.74 15.47 31.80
CA ILE A 933 -15.82 16.23 32.66
C ILE A 933 -16.32 17.68 32.74
N GLY A 934 -16.81 18.05 33.92
CA GLY A 934 -17.33 19.38 34.25
C GLY A 934 -18.84 19.54 34.05
N CYS A 935 -19.51 20.23 35.00
CA CYS A 935 -20.88 20.74 34.84
C CYS A 935 -20.84 22.28 34.63
N GLY A 936 -20.13 22.71 33.58
CA GLY A 936 -19.96 24.12 33.20
C GLY A 936 -20.89 24.55 32.07
N GLY A 937 -20.52 25.63 31.36
CA GLY A 937 -21.28 26.18 30.24
C GLY A 937 -21.56 25.18 29.10
N LEU A 938 -20.66 24.24 28.83
CA LEU A 938 -20.92 23.11 27.91
C LEU A 938 -21.55 21.91 28.64
N GLY A 939 -20.96 21.48 29.76
CA GLY A 939 -21.39 20.29 30.50
C GLY A 939 -22.87 20.26 30.87
N HIS A 940 -23.47 21.38 31.30
CA HIS A 940 -24.90 21.42 31.65
C HIS A 940 -25.83 21.29 30.43
N VAL A 941 -25.33 21.55 29.21
CA VAL A 941 -26.04 21.31 27.94
C VAL A 941 -25.79 19.88 27.45
N ALA A 942 -24.60 19.34 27.69
CA ALA A 942 -24.22 17.97 27.34
C ALA A 942 -25.01 16.90 28.12
N ILE A 943 -25.31 17.10 29.41
CA ILE A 943 -26.06 16.14 30.24
C ILE A 943 -27.45 15.82 29.65
N PRO A 944 -28.37 16.79 29.43
CA PRO A 944 -29.70 16.49 28.90
C PRO A 944 -29.66 16.01 27.44
N LEU A 945 -28.70 16.46 26.63
CA LEU A 945 -28.50 15.94 25.28
C LEU A 945 -28.09 14.46 25.29
N ALA A 946 -27.07 14.09 26.07
CA ALA A 946 -26.61 12.70 26.20
C ALA A 946 -27.74 11.79 26.69
N ARG A 947 -28.49 12.23 27.71
CA ARG A 947 -29.68 11.53 28.21
C ARG A 947 -30.76 11.35 27.12
N ALA A 948 -31.08 12.41 26.38
CA ALA A 948 -32.08 12.35 25.30
C ALA A 948 -31.65 11.47 24.12
N MET A 949 -30.34 11.29 23.92
CA MET A 949 -29.76 10.34 22.97
C MET A 949 -29.69 8.90 23.50
N GLY A 950 -30.14 8.66 24.73
CA GLY A 950 -30.18 7.34 25.37
C GLY A 950 -28.85 6.91 26.02
N PHE A 951 -27.88 7.82 26.20
CA PHE A 951 -26.64 7.52 26.91
C PHE A 951 -26.78 7.63 28.43
N ARG A 952 -26.00 6.83 29.15
CA ARG A 952 -25.83 6.91 30.61
C ARG A 952 -24.82 8.01 30.97
N SER A 953 -25.32 9.23 31.13
CA SER A 953 -24.49 10.40 31.44
C SER A 953 -24.05 10.41 32.91
N ILE A 954 -22.73 10.31 33.14
CA ILE A 954 -22.06 10.39 34.43
C ILE A 954 -21.26 11.70 34.47
N VAL A 955 -21.35 12.46 35.55
CA VAL A 955 -20.69 13.78 35.64
C VAL A 955 -19.53 13.74 36.61
N LEU A 956 -18.35 14.19 36.18
CA LEU A 956 -17.15 14.33 37.01
C LEU A 956 -16.88 15.81 37.28
N SER A 957 -16.64 16.19 38.54
CA SER A 957 -16.35 17.58 38.89
C SER A 957 -15.42 17.72 40.08
N ARG A 958 -14.73 18.87 40.20
CA ARG A 958 -13.77 19.12 41.29
C ARG A 958 -14.42 19.21 42.67
N THR A 959 -15.69 19.62 42.76
CA THR A 959 -16.39 19.81 44.03
C THR A 959 -17.86 19.37 43.97
N GLU A 960 -18.39 19.03 45.15
CA GLU A 960 -19.76 18.58 45.38
C GLU A 960 -20.83 19.64 45.02
N ALA A 961 -20.47 20.92 44.96
CA ALA A 961 -21.38 22.06 44.81
C ALA A 961 -22.28 22.02 43.56
N LYS A 962 -21.93 21.21 42.54
CA LYS A 962 -22.72 21.05 41.31
C LYS A 962 -23.52 19.74 41.22
N ARG A 963 -23.49 18.85 42.23
CA ARG A 963 -24.22 17.57 42.20
C ARG A 963 -25.70 17.78 41.96
N LYS A 964 -26.36 18.63 42.75
CA LYS A 964 -27.81 18.87 42.67
C LYS A 964 -28.24 19.21 41.23
N LEU A 965 -27.61 20.24 40.64
CA LEU A 965 -27.88 20.68 39.27
C LEU A 965 -27.65 19.56 38.24
N ALA A 966 -26.55 18.80 38.36
CA ALA A 966 -26.26 17.71 37.44
C ALA A 966 -27.31 16.59 37.49
N MET A 967 -27.80 16.24 38.69
CA MET A 967 -28.87 15.25 38.85
C MET A 967 -30.23 15.80 38.35
N GLU A 968 -30.53 17.07 38.57
CA GLU A 968 -31.75 17.73 38.06
C GLU A 968 -31.77 17.83 36.53
N LEU A 969 -30.60 17.98 35.90
CA LEU A 969 -30.42 17.88 34.44
C LEU A 969 -30.52 16.44 33.90
N GLY A 970 -30.62 15.44 34.80
CA GLY A 970 -30.85 14.04 34.46
C GLY A 970 -29.59 13.19 34.34
N ALA A 971 -28.46 13.59 34.94
CA ALA A 971 -27.31 12.70 35.11
C ALA A 971 -27.69 11.45 35.92
N GLU A 972 -27.09 10.30 35.61
CA GLU A 972 -27.28 9.05 36.35
C GLU A 972 -26.46 9.05 37.65
N ALA A 973 -25.26 9.62 37.60
CA ALA A 973 -24.33 9.69 38.71
C ALA A 973 -23.44 10.94 38.63
N PHE A 974 -22.89 11.32 39.77
CA PHE A 974 -21.95 12.43 39.93
C PHE A 974 -20.78 12.01 40.82
N ILE A 975 -19.57 12.35 40.41
CA ILE A 975 -18.30 11.93 41.02
C ILE A 975 -17.46 13.18 41.32
N VAL A 976 -16.73 13.18 42.44
CA VAL A 976 -15.84 14.28 42.84
C VAL A 976 -14.39 13.89 42.53
N SER A 977 -13.67 14.66 41.70
CA SER A 977 -12.30 14.31 41.26
C SER A 977 -11.22 14.48 42.34
N GLN A 978 -11.53 15.18 43.44
CA GLN A 978 -10.64 15.40 44.59
C GLN A 978 -10.55 14.18 45.51
N VAL A 979 -10.04 13.07 44.97
CA VAL A 979 -9.69 11.83 45.67
C VAL A 979 -8.18 11.60 45.57
N PRO A 980 -7.47 11.17 46.64
CA PRO A 980 -6.01 11.05 46.63
C PRO A 980 -5.46 10.18 45.49
N THR A 981 -4.49 10.71 44.75
CA THR A 981 -3.86 10.02 43.61
C THR A 981 -3.05 8.81 44.09
N ALA A 982 -3.31 7.64 43.51
CA ALA A 982 -2.53 6.43 43.78
C ALA A 982 -1.16 6.48 43.06
N ARG A 983 -0.24 5.58 43.44
CA ARG A 983 1.06 5.43 42.74
C ARG A 983 0.94 4.72 41.38
N ASN A 984 -0.12 3.95 41.16
CA ASN A 984 -0.36 3.14 39.96
C ASN A 984 -1.77 3.43 39.42
N GLU A 985 -1.94 3.48 38.10
CA GLU A 985 -3.22 3.76 37.41
C GLU A 985 -4.33 2.77 37.78
N SER A 986 -4.00 1.47 37.87
CA SER A 986 -4.92 0.40 38.24
C SER A 986 -5.44 0.51 39.69
N ASP A 987 -4.75 1.30 40.53
CA ASP A 987 -5.08 1.45 41.93
C ASP A 987 -5.77 2.77 42.29
N ASP A 988 -5.91 3.70 41.35
CA ASP A 988 -6.53 5.00 41.58
C ASP A 988 -7.98 4.85 42.08
N PRO A 989 -8.33 5.42 43.25
CA PRO A 989 -9.69 5.34 43.78
C PRO A 989 -10.73 5.97 42.84
N LEU A 990 -10.37 6.98 42.05
CA LEU A 990 -11.26 7.61 41.07
C LEU A 990 -11.60 6.64 39.92
N VAL A 991 -10.60 5.89 39.42
CA VAL A 991 -10.82 4.87 38.38
C VAL A 991 -11.72 3.75 38.90
N LYS A 992 -11.50 3.30 40.14
CA LYS A 992 -12.32 2.28 40.81
C LYS A 992 -13.76 2.75 41.05
N GLU A 993 -13.97 4.01 41.43
CA GLU A 993 -15.32 4.59 41.58
C GLU A 993 -16.05 4.70 40.24
N ILE A 994 -15.39 5.17 39.19
CA ILE A 994 -15.96 5.28 37.84
C ILE A 994 -16.42 3.90 37.34
N ILE A 995 -15.55 2.89 37.38
CA ILE A 995 -15.88 1.52 36.95
C ILE A 995 -17.03 0.95 37.80
N GLY A 996 -16.97 1.12 39.13
CA GLY A 996 -18.00 0.67 40.07
C GLY A 996 -19.35 1.39 39.97
N ILE A 997 -19.43 2.49 39.21
CA ILE A 997 -20.68 3.17 38.83
C ILE A 997 -21.16 2.67 37.46
N VAL A 998 -20.26 2.59 36.47
CA VAL A 998 -20.63 2.12 35.12
C VAL A 998 -21.15 0.69 35.15
N ASP A 999 -20.45 -0.23 35.81
CA ASP A 999 -20.78 -1.67 35.80
C ASP A 999 -21.88 -2.05 36.81
N ARG A 1000 -22.34 -1.11 37.64
CA ARG A 1000 -23.35 -1.36 38.70
C ARG A 1000 -24.66 -1.97 38.19
N PRO A 1001 -25.29 -1.49 37.09
CA PRO A 1001 -26.53 -2.08 36.58
C PRO A 1001 -26.33 -3.50 36.01
N PHE A 1002 -25.08 -3.91 35.78
CA PHE A 1002 -24.70 -5.19 35.19
C PHE A 1002 -24.05 -6.15 36.21
N GLY A 1003 -24.04 -5.80 37.51
CA GLY A 1003 -23.49 -6.64 38.57
C GLY A 1003 -21.99 -6.97 38.41
N GLY A 1004 -21.22 -6.14 37.70
CA GLY A 1004 -19.82 -6.42 37.36
C GLY A 1004 -19.60 -7.14 36.02
N SER A 1005 -20.66 -7.49 35.28
CA SER A 1005 -20.59 -7.99 33.89
C SER A 1005 -20.76 -6.88 32.83
N GLY A 1006 -20.45 -5.64 33.21
CA GLY A 1006 -20.57 -4.47 32.35
C GLY A 1006 -19.39 -4.28 31.39
N PRO A 1007 -19.29 -3.12 30.69
CA PRO A 1007 -18.22 -2.83 29.75
C PRO A 1007 -16.81 -2.71 30.37
N GLY A 1008 -16.67 -2.71 31.71
CA GLY A 1008 -15.36 -2.68 32.36
C GLY A 1008 -14.63 -1.33 32.19
N GLY A 1009 -15.40 -0.25 32.16
CA GLY A 1009 -14.94 1.12 31.91
C GLY A 1009 -15.97 1.99 31.19
N VAL A 1010 -15.64 3.27 30.96
CA VAL A 1010 -16.49 4.24 30.25
C VAL A 1010 -16.32 4.17 28.73
N ASN A 1011 -17.43 4.25 28.00
CA ASN A 1011 -17.44 4.19 26.53
C ASN A 1011 -17.02 5.53 25.90
N ILE A 1012 -17.45 6.65 26.49
CA ILE A 1012 -17.08 8.00 26.06
C ILE A 1012 -16.55 8.79 27.26
N VAL A 1013 -15.48 9.54 27.04
CA VAL A 1013 -15.07 10.66 27.91
C VAL A 1013 -15.30 11.95 27.16
N LEU A 1014 -16.24 12.78 27.63
CA LEU A 1014 -16.57 14.07 27.03
C LEU A 1014 -15.91 15.19 27.84
N GLN A 1015 -14.79 15.71 27.33
CA GLN A 1015 -14.02 16.75 27.98
C GLN A 1015 -14.66 18.12 27.71
N THR A 1016 -15.35 18.68 28.71
CA THR A 1016 -16.02 20.01 28.65
C THR A 1016 -15.41 21.05 29.59
N ALA A 1017 -14.31 20.68 30.26
CA ALA A 1017 -13.49 21.53 31.10
C ALA A 1017 -11.99 21.26 30.79
N PRO A 1018 -11.10 22.26 30.94
CA PRO A 1018 -9.70 22.19 30.49
C PRO A 1018 -8.76 21.35 31.36
N GLU A 1019 -9.29 20.51 32.25
CA GLU A 1019 -8.60 19.89 33.40
C GLU A 1019 -7.73 18.67 33.01
N GLU A 1020 -6.51 18.92 32.57
CA GLU A 1020 -5.55 17.92 32.09
C GLU A 1020 -5.31 16.76 33.08
N GLU A 1021 -5.09 17.04 34.37
CA GLU A 1021 -4.85 16.01 35.40
C GLU A 1021 -5.99 14.99 35.49
N THR A 1022 -7.24 15.48 35.51
CA THR A 1022 -8.43 14.62 35.53
C THR A 1022 -8.58 13.86 34.21
N LEU A 1023 -8.32 14.50 33.07
CA LEU A 1023 -8.33 13.82 31.77
C LEU A 1023 -7.29 12.68 31.69
N ARG A 1024 -6.08 12.89 32.24
CA ARG A 1024 -5.03 11.87 32.31
C ARG A 1024 -5.46 10.69 33.19
N ARG A 1025 -5.99 10.96 34.39
CA ARG A 1025 -6.43 9.91 35.34
C ARG A 1025 -7.56 9.03 34.80
N VAL A 1026 -8.55 9.59 34.10
CA VAL A 1026 -9.69 8.80 33.58
C VAL A 1026 -9.33 7.85 32.43
N THR A 1027 -8.12 7.93 31.87
CA THR A 1027 -7.65 6.94 30.86
C THR A 1027 -7.62 5.51 31.41
N GLY A 1028 -7.30 5.33 32.70
CA GLY A 1028 -7.35 4.03 33.37
C GLY A 1028 -8.76 3.43 33.48
N ALA A 1029 -9.80 4.25 33.31
CA ALA A 1029 -11.20 3.85 33.38
C ALA A 1029 -11.86 3.58 32.02
N LEU A 1030 -11.12 3.56 30.90
CA LEU A 1030 -11.69 3.40 29.55
C LEU A 1030 -12.24 1.99 29.28
N ALA A 1031 -13.41 1.89 28.65
CA ALA A 1031 -13.94 0.64 28.10
C ALA A 1031 -13.18 0.18 26.84
N MET A 1032 -13.48 -1.02 26.35
CA MET A 1032 -13.05 -1.43 25.00
C MET A 1032 -13.64 -0.49 23.93
N ASP A 1033 -12.83 -0.14 22.93
CA ASP A 1033 -13.16 0.75 21.80
C ASP A 1033 -13.63 2.16 22.19
N ALA A 1034 -13.33 2.60 23.42
CA ALA A 1034 -13.78 3.88 23.97
C ALA A 1034 -13.23 5.12 23.23
N GLU A 1035 -13.97 6.22 23.28
CA GLU A 1035 -13.60 7.48 22.62
C GLU A 1035 -13.51 8.66 23.60
N ILE A 1036 -12.32 9.26 23.69
CA ILE A 1036 -12.14 10.56 24.35
C ILE A 1036 -12.45 11.67 23.34
N ILE A 1037 -13.43 12.49 23.64
CA ILE A 1037 -13.90 13.60 22.81
C ILE A 1037 -13.51 14.92 23.49
N LEU A 1038 -12.64 15.70 22.84
CA LEU A 1038 -12.20 17.01 23.32
C LEU A 1038 -13.10 18.11 22.75
N LEU A 1039 -13.80 18.85 23.61
CA LEU A 1039 -14.66 19.99 23.23
C LEU A 1039 -14.14 21.35 23.72
N SER A 1040 -13.24 21.36 24.71
CA SER A 1040 -12.63 22.57 25.26
C SER A 1040 -11.12 22.54 25.08
N GLU A 1041 -10.52 23.68 24.71
CA GLU A 1041 -9.06 23.82 24.72
C GLU A 1041 -8.52 23.52 26.13
N PRO A 1042 -7.59 22.57 26.31
CA PRO A 1042 -6.96 22.29 27.60
C PRO A 1042 -6.12 23.49 28.10
N ASP A 1043 -5.86 23.55 29.41
CA ASP A 1043 -5.04 24.63 30.04
C ASP A 1043 -3.60 24.67 29.48
N SER A 1044 -3.17 23.61 28.81
CA SER A 1044 -1.87 23.38 28.18
C SER A 1044 -2.06 22.99 26.70
N MET A 1045 -1.35 23.64 25.76
CA MET A 1045 -1.44 23.31 24.32
C MET A 1045 -0.79 21.94 23.94
N LYS A 1046 -0.59 21.06 24.92
CA LYS A 1046 -0.06 19.69 24.84
C LYS A 1046 -0.64 18.91 26.00
N ILE A 1047 -1.30 17.78 25.74
CA ILE A 1047 -1.83 16.89 26.79
C ILE A 1047 -0.89 15.69 26.93
N ASP A 1048 -0.39 15.41 28.14
CA ASP A 1048 0.32 14.16 28.43
C ASP A 1048 -0.65 13.05 28.87
N LEU A 1049 -0.63 11.92 28.18
CA LEU A 1049 -1.58 10.80 28.35
C LEU A 1049 -0.85 9.45 28.30
N PRO A 1050 -1.11 8.53 29.25
CA PRO A 1050 -0.52 7.20 29.19
C PRO A 1050 -1.07 6.43 27.98
N LEU A 1051 -0.16 5.93 27.14
CA LEU A 1051 -0.53 5.28 25.87
C LEU A 1051 -0.98 3.82 26.05
N MET A 1052 -0.62 3.17 27.17
CA MET A 1052 -0.94 1.77 27.42
C MET A 1052 -2.45 1.49 27.50
N PRO A 1053 -3.28 2.30 28.20
CA PRO A 1053 -4.74 2.20 28.10
C PRO A 1053 -5.28 2.22 26.66
N PHE A 1054 -4.77 3.12 25.80
CA PHE A 1054 -5.22 3.21 24.40
C PHE A 1054 -4.88 1.94 23.61
N LEU A 1055 -3.66 1.42 23.76
CA LEU A 1055 -3.21 0.20 23.08
C LEU A 1055 -3.99 -1.04 23.55
N ILE A 1056 -4.20 -1.19 24.86
CA ILE A 1056 -4.89 -2.35 25.45
C ILE A 1056 -6.39 -2.32 25.15
N LYS A 1057 -7.03 -1.15 25.29
CA LYS A 1057 -8.49 -1.00 25.12
C LYS A 1057 -8.92 -0.71 23.67
N ARG A 1058 -8.00 -0.50 22.73
CA ARG A 1058 -8.27 0.04 21.37
C ARG A 1058 -8.97 1.41 21.40
N ALA A 1059 -8.78 2.18 22.48
CA ALA A 1059 -9.43 3.47 22.64
C ALA A 1059 -8.84 4.52 21.66
N SER A 1060 -9.57 5.62 21.46
CA SER A 1060 -9.12 6.71 20.59
C SER A 1060 -9.41 8.09 21.19
N ILE A 1061 -8.73 9.12 20.68
CA ILE A 1061 -8.94 10.52 21.05
C ILE A 1061 -9.30 11.34 19.81
N ARG A 1062 -10.28 12.25 19.95
CA ARG A 1062 -10.82 13.04 18.84
C ARG A 1062 -11.18 14.46 19.31
N GLY A 1063 -10.59 15.48 18.70
CA GLY A 1063 -11.07 16.85 18.85
C GLY A 1063 -12.35 17.09 18.06
N TRP A 1064 -13.28 17.88 18.60
CA TRP A 1064 -14.51 18.25 17.91
C TRP A 1064 -14.85 19.73 18.13
N THR A 1065 -15.13 20.45 17.04
CA THR A 1065 -15.40 21.89 17.03
C THR A 1065 -16.84 22.21 16.63
N ALA A 1066 -17.23 23.48 16.70
CA ALA A 1066 -18.54 23.95 16.25
C ALA A 1066 -18.79 23.56 14.79
N GLY A 1067 -19.90 22.85 14.54
CA GLY A 1067 -20.21 22.23 13.24
C GLY A 1067 -20.77 23.18 12.19
N VAL A 1068 -21.34 22.60 11.13
CA VAL A 1068 -21.89 23.34 9.99
C VAL A 1068 -23.41 23.57 10.12
N PRO A 1069 -24.03 24.48 9.34
CA PRO A 1069 -25.45 24.84 9.54
C PRO A 1069 -26.46 23.70 9.35
N THR A 1070 -26.11 22.62 8.64
CA THR A 1070 -26.92 21.39 8.60
C THR A 1070 -26.91 20.66 9.93
N ASP A 1071 -25.78 20.66 10.63
CA ASP A 1071 -25.65 20.08 11.97
C ASP A 1071 -26.42 20.92 12.99
N ALA A 1072 -26.39 22.25 12.83
CA ALA A 1072 -27.21 23.16 13.63
C ALA A 1072 -28.71 22.90 13.41
N HIS A 1073 -29.14 22.68 12.16
CA HIS A 1073 -30.53 22.31 11.85
C HIS A 1073 -30.95 21.00 12.51
N ASP A 1074 -30.13 19.94 12.40
CA ASP A 1074 -30.40 18.67 13.09
C ASP A 1074 -30.42 18.83 14.62
N THR A 1075 -29.55 19.67 15.19
CA THR A 1075 -29.50 19.97 16.63
C THR A 1075 -30.79 20.65 17.10
N LEU A 1076 -31.24 21.70 16.40
CA LEU A 1076 -32.46 22.43 16.73
C LEU A 1076 -33.68 21.52 16.59
N ARG A 1077 -33.77 20.71 15.51
CA ARG A 1077 -34.83 19.72 15.32
C ARG A 1077 -34.85 18.69 16.45
N PHE A 1078 -33.68 18.17 16.85
CA PHE A 1078 -33.57 17.23 17.97
C PHE A 1078 -34.02 17.86 19.30
N CYS A 1079 -33.62 19.10 19.59
CA CYS A 1079 -34.04 19.82 20.79
C CYS A 1079 -35.56 20.11 20.81
N VAL A 1080 -36.17 20.41 19.65
CA VAL A 1080 -37.64 20.51 19.54
C VAL A 1080 -38.29 19.15 19.81
N GLN A 1081 -37.84 18.08 19.16
CA GLN A 1081 -38.39 16.73 19.29
C GLN A 1081 -38.26 16.12 20.69
N THR A 1082 -37.20 16.44 21.42
CA THR A 1082 -36.88 15.84 22.74
C THR A 1082 -37.20 16.75 23.93
N GLY A 1083 -37.62 17.99 23.68
CA GLY A 1083 -37.85 18.99 24.73
C GLY A 1083 -36.57 19.55 25.39
N VAL A 1084 -35.37 19.14 24.95
CA VAL A 1084 -34.11 19.65 25.51
C VAL A 1084 -33.98 21.16 25.28
N ARG A 1085 -33.58 21.89 26.32
CA ARG A 1085 -33.37 23.35 26.30
C ARG A 1085 -32.06 23.68 27.03
N CYS A 1086 -31.40 24.75 26.60
CA CYS A 1086 -30.28 25.35 27.34
C CYS A 1086 -30.84 26.20 28.50
N ILE A 1087 -30.26 26.08 29.69
CA ILE A 1087 -30.51 27.06 30.76
C ILE A 1087 -29.66 28.30 30.44
N VAL A 1088 -30.26 29.50 30.57
CA VAL A 1088 -29.63 30.75 30.14
C VAL A 1088 -29.85 31.90 31.11
N GLU A 1089 -28.85 32.77 31.20
CA GLU A 1089 -28.87 34.04 31.93
C GLU A 1089 -28.91 35.19 30.91
N THR A 1090 -29.84 36.14 31.03
CA THR A 1090 -29.99 37.24 30.06
C THR A 1090 -29.24 38.51 30.48
N THR A 1091 -28.57 39.17 29.55
CA THR A 1091 -27.86 40.44 29.75
C THR A 1091 -28.10 41.43 28.59
N THR A 1092 -27.57 42.65 28.68
CA THR A 1092 -27.69 43.71 27.67
C THR A 1092 -26.35 44.02 27.00
N MET A 1093 -26.35 44.76 25.87
CA MET A 1093 -25.12 45.11 25.14
C MET A 1093 -24.10 45.90 26.01
N GLU A 1094 -24.57 46.78 26.88
CA GLU A 1094 -23.74 47.55 27.84
C GLU A 1094 -22.98 46.63 28.81
N ASN A 1095 -23.57 45.48 29.12
CA ASN A 1095 -23.06 44.52 30.08
C ASN A 1095 -22.34 43.33 29.41
N ALA A 1096 -22.18 43.33 28.08
CA ALA A 1096 -21.61 42.20 27.33
C ALA A 1096 -20.13 41.92 27.70
N GLU A 1097 -19.28 42.96 27.80
CA GLU A 1097 -17.89 42.85 28.26
C GLU A 1097 -17.80 42.32 29.70
N ALA A 1098 -18.67 42.80 30.60
CA ALA A 1098 -18.71 42.38 32.00
C ALA A 1098 -19.18 40.93 32.18
N ALA A 1099 -20.17 40.51 31.37
CA ALA A 1099 -20.65 39.14 31.31
C ALA A 1099 -19.59 38.19 30.72
N TYR A 1100 -19.00 38.55 29.59
CA TYR A 1100 -17.90 37.80 28.96
C TYR A 1100 -16.73 37.61 29.94
N THR A 1101 -16.29 38.67 30.61
CA THR A 1101 -15.16 38.64 31.56
C THR A 1101 -15.44 37.77 32.79
N ASN A 1102 -16.70 37.58 33.19
CA ASN A 1102 -17.09 36.71 34.30
C ASN A 1102 -17.58 35.32 33.87
N MET A 1103 -17.54 34.97 32.58
CA MET A 1103 -18.09 33.72 32.03
C MET A 1103 -17.48 32.45 32.65
N SER A 1104 -16.23 32.50 33.12
CA SER A 1104 -15.58 31.40 33.86
C SER A 1104 -16.20 31.10 35.24
N LYS A 1105 -16.96 32.05 35.80
CA LYS A 1105 -17.72 31.91 37.04
C LYS A 1105 -19.22 31.65 36.81
N ALA A 1106 -19.72 31.94 35.60
CA ALA A 1106 -21.12 31.74 35.25
C ALA A 1106 -21.53 30.26 35.38
N LEU A 1107 -22.76 30.02 35.85
CA LEU A 1107 -23.28 28.66 36.02
C LEU A 1107 -23.90 28.13 34.72
N PHE A 1108 -24.49 29.03 33.94
CA PHE A 1108 -25.25 28.76 32.72
C PHE A 1108 -24.68 29.52 31.50
N ARG A 1109 -25.33 29.43 30.32
CA ARG A 1109 -24.93 30.24 29.16
C ARG A 1109 -25.50 31.66 29.28
N THR A 1110 -24.67 32.68 29.08
CA THR A 1110 -25.18 34.05 29.03
C THR A 1110 -25.65 34.41 27.62
N VAL A 1111 -26.78 35.12 27.50
CA VAL A 1111 -27.35 35.58 26.24
C VAL A 1111 -27.60 37.09 26.30
N VAL A 1112 -27.01 37.83 25.38
CA VAL A 1112 -27.28 39.25 25.17
C VAL A 1112 -28.60 39.40 24.42
N VAL A 1113 -29.55 40.12 25.00
CA VAL A 1113 -30.80 40.49 24.32
C VAL A 1113 -30.58 41.77 23.53
N ILE A 1114 -30.92 41.74 22.24
CA ILE A 1114 -30.79 42.86 21.31
C ILE A 1114 -32.17 43.46 21.02
N ASP A 1115 -33.17 42.63 20.68
CA ASP A 1115 -34.57 43.03 20.56
C ASP A 1115 -35.42 42.42 21.67
N GLY A 1116 -35.50 43.14 22.80
CA GLY A 1116 -36.32 42.73 23.93
C GLY A 1116 -37.83 42.71 23.64
N SER A 1117 -38.30 43.41 22.59
CA SER A 1117 -39.72 43.44 22.24
C SER A 1117 -40.17 42.14 21.55
N GLU A 1118 -39.31 41.57 20.69
CA GLU A 1118 -39.56 40.26 20.07
C GLU A 1118 -39.39 39.12 21.09
N VAL A 1119 -38.41 39.19 22.02
CA VAL A 1119 -38.27 38.21 23.12
C VAL A 1119 -39.48 38.21 24.05
N GLU A 1120 -40.04 39.38 24.37
CA GLU A 1120 -41.25 39.48 25.19
C GLU A 1120 -42.51 39.03 24.45
N LYS A 1121 -42.50 39.09 23.11
CA LYS A 1121 -43.55 38.52 22.25
C LYS A 1121 -43.43 36.99 22.10
N GLU A 1122 -42.22 36.41 22.16
CA GLU A 1122 -42.00 34.96 22.21
C GLU A 1122 -42.45 34.30 23.53
N ARG A 1123 -42.72 35.10 24.58
CA ARG A 1123 -43.17 34.64 25.91
C ARG A 1123 -44.70 34.58 26.06
N ARG A 1124 -45.46 35.06 25.07
CA ARG A 1124 -46.92 35.28 25.13
C ARG A 1124 -47.66 34.33 24.21
#